data_AF-G0P7B5-F1
#
_entry.id   AF-G0P7B5-F1
#
_cell.length_a   1.000
_cell.length_b   1.000
_cell.length_c   1.000
_cell.angle_alpha   90.00
_cell.angle_beta   90.00
_cell.angle_gamma   90.00
#
_symmetry.space_group_name_H-M   'P 1'
#
loop_
_entity.id
_entity.type
_entity.pdbx_description
1 polymer ?
#
loop_
_entity_poly.entity_id
_entity_poly.type
_entity_poly.pdbx_seq_one_letter_code
_entity_poly.pdbx_strand_id
1 'polypeptide(L)'
;MQSFFKSDCPNLRQTVYDELLSLLPDGTRDSLEPSMREITFTPYFHNEIFQLSSNTTPVATKLAADRERRNQKLLEKKKQKNKNKEQPIKVIEEKKSVGIPKDKSVYKFVKSWKDHSEDTDLTVEVGLVQVGRDVYASNQAILKKQPLFTHGHNYFFISKADYYNQCKTCNLPECLYDQKSASQFFNIVVRAIKTTTGNYVLCNEVLEVIPLLMEKQKIPLNVYETKLRSYREKWNSGSSEVLNAMSISFFKVMLDDLNVDRSLITIIPDSHHYLSHTKIINREIPFLFTMINWNRRIMCKEQAIFYIFHSVVCGVNWKTKSCKKNKSVVDGFKQIYFEETGKYENMSKGTFVTQKLVEESIALLLSHEVFKDKIAHRTSDFYFADLPLAVLVPRRDYLKKCDLYALPVFDNIEHLKIVPVALVRTWIYVGWVQNFYPIEMFKSKRIVVTELQYMWNAHERESSLGHFMTLVKSSAIDREEEEQERELAKMRKLMSQTSIVNKVQKMSRPVETPQQPTTSSETPPEPQPSELPETPPPPETSNPPPTITKTAKKKIPKPPKPCQKCTENGVALLNAREDLRKIEITAKSNEKRAKRNEKVEQDLKNTEIEMEAMKKEIDDLRIDLKAFDRQEESVKVSNSRIRKDLENLERHIESEQEKIVKDRRRNTMLVTNFNKTQEELVIKESERDTGAQGRRQPHTVPSEGPSTYHVPFVPSLPTTDDPELAQNPKWVLEQWKQMRADFEKDEEVQNEKEMIENFIAIVEDLGAKQLAEYELFHFEGTSRIYLKHIDMNILKIEKTGDLSDLLPLAKYPCLSMEFWIEHDKLMGEN
;
A
#
# COMPACT_ATOMS: atom_id res chain seq x y z
N MET A 1 11.49 -28.74 -31.14
CA MET A 1 12.30 -29.98 -30.99
C MET A 1 13.47 -29.83 -30.03
N GLN A 2 14.41 -28.89 -30.23
CA GLN A 2 15.63 -28.74 -29.41
C GLN A 2 15.39 -28.76 -27.88
N SER A 3 14.33 -28.10 -27.40
CA SER A 3 13.96 -28.03 -25.97
C SER A 3 13.41 -29.33 -25.37
N PHE A 4 12.97 -30.27 -26.21
CA PHE A 4 12.27 -31.49 -25.80
C PHE A 4 13.18 -32.73 -25.88
N PHE A 5 13.94 -32.84 -26.98
CA PHE A 5 14.93 -33.90 -27.15
C PHE A 5 16.31 -33.46 -26.62
N LYS A 6 16.60 -33.82 -25.37
CA LYS A 6 17.97 -33.80 -24.84
C LYS A 6 18.89 -34.74 -25.64
N SER A 7 20.20 -34.67 -25.40
CA SER A 7 21.27 -35.38 -26.12
C SER A 7 21.06 -36.88 -26.31
N ASP A 8 20.29 -37.51 -25.43
CA ASP A 8 20.41 -38.95 -25.15
C ASP A 8 19.49 -39.82 -26.03
N CYS A 9 18.63 -39.18 -26.85
CA CYS A 9 17.68 -39.84 -27.76
C CYS A 9 17.82 -39.38 -29.23
N PRO A 10 19.00 -39.49 -29.87
CA PRO A 10 19.24 -38.98 -31.22
C PRO A 10 18.32 -39.62 -32.27
N ASN A 11 18.10 -40.95 -32.19
CA ASN A 11 17.29 -41.68 -33.17
C ASN A 11 15.84 -41.18 -33.20
N LEU A 12 15.22 -40.97 -32.03
CA LEU A 12 13.83 -40.46 -31.94
C LEU A 12 13.72 -39.00 -32.40
N ARG A 13 14.77 -38.19 -32.17
CA ARG A 13 14.88 -36.83 -32.72
C ARG A 13 15.00 -36.84 -34.25
N GLN A 14 15.66 -37.83 -34.84
CA GLN A 14 15.73 -38.01 -36.29
C GLN A 14 14.37 -38.45 -36.85
N THR A 15 13.72 -39.47 -36.28
CA THR A 15 12.39 -39.94 -36.74
C THR A 15 11.35 -38.83 -36.75
N VAL A 16 11.27 -38.01 -35.69
CA VAL A 16 10.32 -36.88 -35.62
C VAL A 16 10.70 -35.73 -36.57
N TYR A 17 11.98 -35.61 -36.95
CA TYR A 17 12.41 -34.65 -37.95
C TYR A 17 12.07 -35.11 -39.38
N ASP A 18 12.28 -36.39 -39.68
CA ASP A 18 11.96 -36.98 -40.98
C ASP A 18 10.45 -36.94 -41.25
N GLU A 19 9.63 -37.17 -40.21
CA GLU A 19 8.16 -37.03 -40.28
C GLU A 19 7.68 -35.57 -40.37
N LEU A 20 8.51 -34.59 -39.94
CA LEU A 20 8.23 -33.18 -40.20
C LEU A 20 8.60 -32.76 -41.63
N LEU A 21 9.54 -33.47 -42.29
CA LEU A 21 9.86 -33.26 -43.70
C LEU A 21 8.88 -33.97 -44.66
N SER A 22 8.23 -35.06 -44.26
CA SER A 22 7.15 -35.71 -45.04
C SER A 22 5.87 -34.88 -45.10
N LEU A 23 5.68 -33.95 -44.17
CA LEU A 23 4.56 -33.00 -44.13
C LEU A 23 4.77 -31.74 -44.99
N LEU A 24 5.95 -31.55 -45.59
CA LEU A 24 6.22 -30.42 -46.49
C LEU A 24 5.81 -30.76 -47.95
N PRO A 25 5.12 -29.85 -48.67
CA PRO A 25 4.81 -30.04 -50.08
C PRO A 25 6.05 -30.26 -50.96
N ASP A 26 5.94 -31.17 -51.93
CA ASP A 26 6.97 -31.45 -52.93
C ASP A 26 7.40 -30.15 -53.64
N GLY A 27 8.70 -29.82 -53.54
CA GLY A 27 9.30 -28.58 -54.04
C GLY A 27 9.62 -27.53 -52.99
N THR A 28 8.99 -27.56 -51.80
CA THR A 28 9.44 -26.73 -50.65
C THR A 28 10.43 -27.44 -49.75
N ARG A 29 10.36 -28.78 -49.68
CA ARG A 29 11.23 -29.66 -48.90
C ARG A 29 12.72 -29.37 -49.12
N ASP A 30 13.18 -29.40 -50.37
CA ASP A 30 14.62 -29.27 -50.71
C ASP A 30 15.20 -27.89 -50.34
N SER A 31 14.35 -26.86 -50.31
CA SER A 31 14.73 -25.49 -49.94
C SER A 31 14.79 -25.30 -48.41
N LEU A 32 13.91 -25.98 -47.67
CA LEU A 32 13.79 -25.83 -46.21
C LEU A 32 14.54 -26.89 -45.40
N GLU A 33 14.79 -28.09 -45.94
CA GLU A 33 15.52 -29.17 -45.25
C GLU A 33 16.85 -28.69 -44.67
N PRO A 34 17.76 -28.01 -45.41
CA PRO A 34 19.06 -27.58 -44.86
C PRO A 34 18.91 -26.71 -43.60
N SER A 35 18.10 -25.66 -43.67
CA SER A 35 17.86 -24.73 -42.57
C SER A 35 17.11 -25.40 -41.40
N MET A 36 16.13 -26.26 -41.69
CA MET A 36 15.43 -27.02 -40.66
C MET A 36 16.34 -28.06 -40.00
N ARG A 37 17.30 -28.65 -40.73
CA ARG A 37 18.30 -29.59 -40.21
C ARG A 37 19.28 -28.85 -39.30
N GLU A 38 19.78 -27.70 -39.73
CA GLU A 38 20.65 -26.83 -38.92
C GLU A 38 19.96 -26.44 -37.60
N ILE A 39 18.75 -25.89 -37.66
CA ILE A 39 17.98 -25.54 -36.45
C ILE A 39 17.66 -26.77 -35.58
N THR A 40 17.34 -27.92 -36.18
CA THR A 40 16.91 -29.11 -35.42
C THR A 40 18.08 -29.85 -34.77
N PHE A 41 19.31 -29.76 -35.31
CA PHE A 41 20.46 -30.55 -34.82
C PHE A 41 21.62 -29.71 -34.25
N THR A 42 21.65 -28.38 -34.44
CA THR A 42 22.63 -27.52 -33.76
C THR A 42 22.48 -27.57 -32.23
N PRO A 43 23.57 -27.70 -31.45
CA PRO A 43 23.53 -27.65 -30.00
C PRO A 43 22.99 -26.32 -29.47
N TYR A 44 22.08 -26.37 -28.49
CA TYR A 44 21.42 -25.19 -27.95
C TYR A 44 22.33 -24.47 -26.93
N PHE A 45 23.13 -23.51 -27.40
CA PHE A 45 23.89 -22.59 -26.55
C PHE A 45 23.10 -21.28 -26.35
N HIS A 46 22.83 -20.95 -25.10
CA HIS A 46 21.78 -19.98 -24.74
C HIS A 46 22.10 -18.49 -25.03
N ASN A 47 23.31 -18.17 -25.50
CA ASN A 47 23.89 -16.82 -25.39
C ASN A 47 24.26 -16.07 -26.70
N GLU A 48 24.23 -16.70 -27.88
CA GLU A 48 24.89 -16.11 -29.07
C GLU A 48 23.96 -15.52 -30.15
N ILE A 49 22.65 -15.79 -30.11
CA ILE A 49 21.68 -15.27 -31.11
C ILE A 49 21.27 -13.82 -30.79
N PHE A 50 22.26 -12.91 -30.82
CA PHE A 50 22.05 -11.45 -30.80
C PHE A 50 23.09 -10.65 -31.60
N GLN A 51 24.04 -11.29 -32.30
CA GLN A 51 25.09 -10.60 -33.08
C GLN A 51 25.01 -10.78 -34.62
N LEU A 52 24.08 -11.58 -35.14
CA LEU A 52 23.96 -11.86 -36.58
C LEU A 52 22.80 -11.11 -37.27
N SER A 53 22.87 -9.77 -37.30
CA SER A 53 21.98 -8.94 -38.14
C SER A 53 22.55 -7.56 -38.51
N SER A 54 23.82 -7.50 -38.95
CA SER A 54 24.50 -6.26 -39.34
C SER A 54 25.06 -6.30 -40.78
N ASN A 55 24.18 -6.37 -41.80
CA ASN A 55 24.61 -6.21 -43.20
C ASN A 55 23.54 -5.70 -44.20
N THR A 56 22.90 -4.57 -43.91
CA THR A 56 22.20 -3.75 -44.93
C THR A 56 22.33 -2.25 -44.63
N THR A 57 22.89 -1.48 -45.58
CA THR A 57 22.87 -0.01 -45.55
C THR A 57 22.87 0.50 -47.00
N PRO A 58 21.81 1.19 -47.41
CA PRO A 58 21.95 2.64 -47.62
C PRO A 58 21.07 3.52 -46.71
N VAL A 59 20.06 2.93 -46.07
CA VAL A 59 19.02 3.70 -45.34
C VAL A 59 19.54 4.29 -44.02
N ALA A 60 20.38 3.55 -43.29
CA ALA A 60 20.89 3.96 -41.99
C ALA A 60 21.71 5.26 -42.03
N THR A 61 22.52 5.47 -43.08
CA THR A 61 23.32 6.70 -43.27
C THR A 61 22.45 7.93 -43.46
N LYS A 62 21.35 7.81 -44.22
CA LYS A 62 20.38 8.90 -44.41
C LYS A 62 19.66 9.24 -43.10
N LEU A 63 19.29 8.21 -42.33
CA LEU A 63 18.64 8.38 -41.02
C LEU A 63 19.59 9.02 -39.98
N ALA A 64 20.88 8.67 -40.00
CA ALA A 64 21.90 9.27 -39.14
C ALA A 64 22.10 10.77 -39.46
N ALA A 65 22.24 11.13 -40.73
CA ALA A 65 22.42 12.52 -41.17
C ALA A 65 21.24 13.43 -40.78
N ASP A 66 19.99 12.94 -40.90
CA ASP A 66 18.82 13.69 -40.45
C ASP A 66 18.72 13.80 -38.93
N ARG A 67 19.17 12.77 -38.18
CA ARG A 67 19.24 12.81 -36.72
C ARG A 67 20.27 13.86 -36.25
N GLU A 68 21.40 13.97 -36.94
CA GLU A 68 22.40 15.00 -36.67
C GLU A 68 21.92 16.41 -37.03
N ARG A 69 21.27 16.60 -38.19
CA ARG A 69 20.60 17.87 -38.54
C ARG A 69 19.58 18.32 -37.49
N ARG A 70 18.78 17.41 -36.94
CA ARG A 70 17.83 17.71 -35.85
C ARG A 70 18.56 18.14 -34.57
N ASN A 71 19.66 17.47 -34.22
CA ASN A 71 20.48 17.81 -33.05
C ASN A 71 21.15 19.19 -33.18
N GLN A 72 21.67 19.54 -34.36
CA GLN A 72 22.26 20.85 -34.63
C GLN A 72 21.21 21.97 -34.49
N LYS A 73 20.03 21.84 -35.10
CA LYS A 73 18.91 22.80 -34.95
C LYS A 73 18.44 22.96 -33.49
N LEU A 74 18.48 21.87 -32.70
CA LEU A 74 18.20 21.92 -31.25
C LEU A 74 19.28 22.70 -30.47
N LEU A 75 20.55 22.58 -30.85
CA LEU A 75 21.66 23.31 -30.24
C LEU A 75 21.58 24.81 -30.56
N GLU A 76 21.19 25.17 -31.79
CA GLU A 76 20.99 26.56 -32.20
C GLU A 76 19.81 27.22 -31.47
N LYS A 77 18.65 26.55 -31.37
CA LYS A 77 17.52 27.03 -30.57
C LYS A 77 17.89 27.24 -29.09
N LYS A 78 18.78 26.40 -28.53
CA LYS A 78 19.33 26.61 -27.17
C LYS A 78 20.27 27.83 -27.10
N LYS A 79 21.15 28.05 -28.08
CA LYS A 79 22.01 29.24 -28.15
C LYS A 79 21.20 30.55 -28.27
N GLN A 80 20.12 30.55 -29.06
CA GLN A 80 19.20 31.69 -29.16
C GLN A 80 18.44 31.95 -27.85
N LYS A 81 17.89 30.91 -27.19
CA LYS A 81 17.23 31.07 -25.87
C LYS A 81 18.16 31.60 -24.77
N ASN A 82 19.48 31.38 -24.86
CA ASN A 82 20.43 31.95 -23.92
C ASN A 82 20.79 33.42 -24.22
N LYS A 83 20.86 33.83 -25.50
CA LYS A 83 21.15 35.24 -25.86
C LYS A 83 20.05 36.22 -25.45
N ASN A 84 18.80 35.76 -25.38
CA ASN A 84 17.65 36.63 -25.05
C ASN A 84 17.41 36.80 -23.53
N LYS A 85 18.42 36.55 -22.67
CA LYS A 85 18.30 36.66 -21.20
C LYS A 85 19.19 37.72 -20.53
N GLU A 86 19.95 38.50 -21.29
CA GLU A 86 20.84 39.53 -20.75
C GLU A 86 20.40 40.95 -21.13
N GLN A 87 19.45 41.51 -20.37
CA GLN A 87 19.28 42.97 -20.22
C GLN A 87 18.99 43.32 -18.75
N PRO A 88 19.48 44.47 -18.23
CA PRO A 88 19.46 44.77 -16.81
C PRO A 88 18.22 45.53 -16.34
N ILE A 89 17.71 45.19 -15.16
CA ILE A 89 16.65 45.94 -14.44
C ILE A 89 17.26 46.61 -13.19
N LYS A 90 16.70 47.76 -12.81
CA LYS A 90 17.32 48.75 -11.92
C LYS A 90 17.22 48.41 -10.42
N VAL A 91 18.12 49.01 -9.65
CA VAL A 91 18.14 49.02 -8.18
C VAL A 91 16.98 49.85 -7.62
N ILE A 92 16.36 49.36 -6.55
CA ILE A 92 15.58 50.13 -5.56
C ILE A 92 16.04 49.63 -4.17
N GLU A 93 16.11 50.53 -3.18
CA GLU A 93 16.73 50.28 -1.87
C GLU A 93 15.73 49.98 -0.73
N GLU A 94 16.29 49.61 0.43
CA GLU A 94 15.66 49.49 1.75
C GLU A 94 14.68 48.30 1.99
N LYS A 95 14.53 47.76 3.21
CA LYS A 95 15.08 48.15 4.54
C LYS A 95 15.47 46.90 5.37
N LYS A 96 16.26 47.10 6.44
CA LYS A 96 16.94 46.03 7.21
C LYS A 96 16.06 45.33 8.25
N SER A 97 16.25 44.02 8.44
CA SER A 97 16.08 43.36 9.75
C SER A 97 17.01 42.14 9.90
N VAL A 98 17.18 41.68 11.15
CA VAL A 98 18.23 40.77 11.68
C VAL A 98 18.52 39.53 10.82
N GLY A 99 19.80 39.27 10.54
CA GLY A 99 20.24 38.18 9.66
C GLY A 99 20.46 36.83 10.34
N ILE A 100 19.83 35.79 9.79
CA ILE A 100 20.34 34.41 9.80
C ILE A 100 21.13 34.23 8.48
N PRO A 101 22.30 33.56 8.46
CA PRO A 101 23.06 33.31 7.22
C PRO A 101 22.32 32.42 6.20
N LYS A 102 21.41 33.01 5.43
CA LYS A 102 20.75 32.37 4.27
C LYS A 102 21.66 32.41 3.04
N ASP A 103 22.86 31.85 3.15
CA ASP A 103 23.65 31.54 1.96
C ASP A 103 23.04 30.32 1.27
N LYS A 104 22.00 30.59 0.46
CA LYS A 104 21.42 29.64 -0.49
C LYS A 104 22.08 29.76 -1.87
N SER A 105 23.40 30.00 -1.91
CA SER A 105 24.16 29.74 -3.14
C SER A 105 23.98 28.27 -3.55
N VAL A 106 23.65 28.07 -4.83
CA VAL A 106 23.09 26.80 -5.32
C VAL A 106 24.17 25.71 -5.31
N TYR A 107 24.13 24.81 -4.33
CA TYR A 107 24.89 23.55 -4.35
C TYR A 107 24.42 22.67 -5.50
N LYS A 108 25.04 22.86 -6.68
CA LYS A 108 24.65 22.23 -7.94
C LYS A 108 25.21 20.80 -8.07
N PHE A 109 25.11 20.01 -7.00
CA PHE A 109 25.43 18.59 -7.00
C PHE A 109 24.17 17.77 -7.27
N VAL A 110 23.98 17.41 -8.53
CA VAL A 110 23.10 16.29 -8.92
C VAL A 110 23.99 15.17 -9.44
N LYS A 111 24.72 14.51 -8.52
CA LYS A 111 24.97 13.08 -8.70
C LYS A 111 23.60 12.40 -8.59
N SER A 112 23.23 11.60 -9.58
CA SER A 112 22.02 10.77 -9.50
C SER A 112 22.11 9.87 -8.26
N TRP A 113 21.18 10.06 -7.34
CA TRP A 113 21.09 9.23 -6.13
C TRP A 113 20.82 7.78 -6.51
N LYS A 114 21.57 6.83 -5.92
CA LYS A 114 21.42 5.39 -6.16
C LYS A 114 20.30 4.83 -5.29
N ASP A 115 19.14 4.58 -5.89
CA ASP A 115 18.00 3.93 -5.26
C ASP A 115 17.59 2.71 -6.07
N HIS A 116 18.11 1.53 -5.69
CA HIS A 116 17.89 0.26 -6.39
C HIS A 116 16.71 -0.54 -5.81
N SER A 117 15.82 0.08 -5.02
CA SER A 117 14.77 -0.61 -4.28
C SER A 117 13.65 -1.23 -5.13
N GLU A 118 13.53 -0.82 -6.40
CA GLU A 118 12.58 -1.39 -7.37
C GLU A 118 13.26 -2.23 -8.47
N ASP A 119 14.60 -2.29 -8.51
CA ASP A 119 15.36 -2.96 -9.58
C ASP A 119 15.05 -4.47 -9.63
N THR A 120 14.77 -4.99 -10.82
CA THR A 120 14.45 -6.41 -11.05
C THR A 120 15.69 -7.26 -11.31
N ASP A 121 16.70 -6.66 -11.94
CA ASP A 121 17.82 -7.36 -12.58
C ASP A 121 18.97 -7.57 -11.58
N LEU A 122 18.64 -8.31 -10.53
CA LEU A 122 19.47 -8.54 -9.35
C LEU A 122 20.11 -9.92 -9.37
N THR A 123 21.36 -10.02 -8.89
CA THR A 123 21.93 -11.31 -8.45
C THR A 123 22.17 -11.23 -6.95
N VAL A 124 21.57 -12.16 -6.19
CA VAL A 124 21.52 -12.10 -4.73
C VAL A 124 22.01 -13.41 -4.12
N GLU A 125 22.92 -13.31 -3.14
CA GLU A 125 23.35 -14.42 -2.28
C GLU A 125 23.27 -14.02 -0.80
N VAL A 126 23.59 -14.94 0.12
CA VAL A 126 23.43 -14.72 1.57
C VAL A 126 24.42 -13.64 2.07
N GLY A 127 23.93 -12.41 2.14
CA GLY A 127 24.69 -11.21 2.49
C GLY A 127 25.41 -10.56 1.30
N LEU A 128 25.00 -10.83 0.06
CA LEU A 128 25.52 -10.21 -1.16
C LEU A 128 24.37 -9.78 -2.07
N VAL A 129 24.47 -8.57 -2.64
CA VAL A 129 23.52 -8.04 -3.63
C VAL A 129 24.33 -7.41 -4.76
N GLN A 130 24.16 -7.91 -5.97
CA GLN A 130 24.71 -7.31 -7.19
C GLN A 130 23.60 -6.68 -8.00
N VAL A 131 23.82 -5.42 -8.41
CA VAL A 131 22.92 -4.62 -9.23
C VAL A 131 23.69 -4.17 -10.47
N GLY A 132 23.44 -4.84 -11.59
CA GLY A 132 24.25 -4.68 -12.80
C GLY A 132 25.74 -4.98 -12.56
N ARG A 133 26.57 -3.92 -12.46
CA ARG A 133 28.02 -4.01 -12.20
C ARG A 133 28.41 -3.69 -10.75
N ASP A 134 27.54 -3.04 -9.98
CA ASP A 134 27.83 -2.72 -8.59
C ASP A 134 27.54 -3.93 -7.70
N VAL A 135 28.48 -4.29 -6.83
CA VAL A 135 28.32 -5.41 -5.88
C VAL A 135 28.42 -4.89 -4.47
N TYR A 136 27.41 -5.20 -3.66
CA TYR A 136 27.30 -4.83 -2.26
C TYR A 136 27.38 -6.08 -1.39
N ALA A 137 28.09 -6.00 -0.26
CA ALA A 137 28.27 -7.08 0.69
C ALA A 137 27.91 -6.62 2.10
N SER A 138 27.26 -7.47 2.89
CA SER A 138 27.07 -7.20 4.32
C SER A 138 28.40 -7.34 5.06
N ASN A 139 28.60 -6.58 6.14
CA ASN A 139 29.78 -6.72 7.00
C ASN A 139 29.98 -8.17 7.45
N GLN A 140 28.90 -8.86 7.82
CA GLN A 140 28.90 -10.29 8.13
C GLN A 140 29.41 -11.17 6.97
N ALA A 141 29.00 -10.91 5.72
CA ALA A 141 29.44 -11.70 4.57
C ALA A 141 30.94 -11.58 4.30
N ILE A 142 31.54 -10.43 4.63
CA ILE A 142 32.98 -10.19 4.58
C ILE A 142 33.68 -10.89 5.77
N LEU A 143 33.10 -10.80 6.98
CA LEU A 143 33.66 -11.33 8.23
C LEU A 143 33.55 -12.86 8.40
N LYS A 144 32.97 -13.61 7.44
CA LYS A 144 32.74 -15.08 7.43
C LYS A 144 33.96 -16.00 7.73
N LYS A 145 35.16 -15.45 8.00
CA LYS A 145 36.40 -16.19 8.32
C LYS A 145 36.88 -16.06 9.76
N GLN A 146 36.21 -15.30 10.63
CA GLN A 146 36.59 -15.15 12.04
C GLN A 146 35.57 -15.76 13.01
N PRO A 147 35.97 -16.10 14.26
CA PRO A 147 35.06 -16.65 15.26
C PRO A 147 33.87 -15.73 15.58
N LEU A 148 32.77 -16.35 16.02
CA LEU A 148 31.50 -15.68 16.33
C LEU A 148 31.64 -14.76 17.56
N PHE A 149 31.98 -13.48 17.34
CA PHE A 149 31.82 -12.45 18.35
C PHE A 149 30.33 -12.14 18.55
N THR A 150 29.78 -12.67 19.64
CA THR A 150 28.39 -12.48 20.01
C THR A 150 28.18 -11.17 20.77
N HIS A 151 27.20 -10.39 20.31
CA HIS A 151 26.65 -9.14 20.88
C HIS A 151 27.27 -7.82 20.38
N GLY A 152 26.44 -6.77 20.30
CA GLY A 152 26.85 -5.37 20.11
C GLY A 152 26.98 -4.83 18.68
N HIS A 153 27.31 -5.67 17.69
CA HIS A 153 27.64 -5.19 16.34
C HIS A 153 26.41 -5.03 15.42
N ASN A 154 26.28 -3.89 14.73
CA ASN A 154 25.16 -3.63 13.83
C ASN A 154 25.33 -4.32 12.46
N TYR A 155 24.21 -4.59 11.78
CA TYR A 155 24.17 -5.22 10.45
C TYR A 155 24.07 -4.15 9.36
N PHE A 156 25.05 -4.08 8.48
CA PHE A 156 25.07 -3.07 7.41
C PHE A 156 25.77 -3.57 6.15
N PHE A 157 25.52 -2.89 5.04
CA PHE A 157 26.10 -3.20 3.73
C PHE A 157 27.19 -2.19 3.33
N ILE A 158 28.10 -2.65 2.47
CA ILE A 158 29.25 -1.92 1.96
C ILE A 158 29.40 -2.23 0.47
N SER A 159 29.79 -1.24 -0.34
CA SER A 159 30.27 -1.50 -1.71
C SER A 159 31.52 -2.38 -1.68
N LYS A 160 31.48 -3.53 -2.35
CA LYS A 160 32.59 -4.48 -2.45
C LYS A 160 33.77 -3.89 -3.23
N ALA A 161 33.50 -2.96 -4.15
CA ALA A 161 34.53 -2.20 -4.86
C ALA A 161 35.24 -1.21 -3.92
N ASP A 162 34.48 -0.47 -3.10
CA ASP A 162 35.04 0.44 -2.10
C ASP A 162 35.90 -0.34 -1.09
N TYR A 163 35.41 -1.49 -0.63
CA TYR A 163 36.13 -2.42 0.25
C TYR A 163 37.48 -2.86 -0.35
N TYR A 164 37.51 -3.37 -1.58
CA TYR A 164 38.77 -3.80 -2.21
C TYR A 164 39.73 -2.66 -2.54
N ASN A 165 39.25 -1.42 -2.67
CA ASN A 165 40.11 -0.26 -2.85
C ASN A 165 40.72 0.20 -1.52
N GLN A 166 39.93 0.27 -0.45
CA GLN A 166 40.40 0.60 0.91
C GLN A 166 41.35 -0.46 1.49
N CYS A 167 41.12 -1.76 1.22
CA CYS A 167 41.98 -2.85 1.70
C CYS A 167 43.40 -2.84 1.09
N LYS A 168 43.68 -2.00 0.09
CA LYS A 168 45.04 -1.80 -0.44
C LYS A 168 45.83 -0.76 0.36
N THR A 169 45.18 0.01 1.23
CA THR A 169 45.79 1.15 1.94
C THR A 169 45.80 1.02 3.47
N CYS A 170 44.89 0.24 4.08
CA CYS A 170 44.79 0.10 5.53
C CYS A 170 44.50 -1.36 5.97
N ASN A 171 44.87 -1.70 7.22
CA ASN A 171 44.50 -2.98 7.86
C ASN A 171 43.01 -2.95 8.26
N LEU A 172 42.14 -3.39 7.34
CA LEU A 172 40.70 -3.15 7.42
C LEU A 172 39.77 -4.07 8.26
N PRO A 173 40.17 -5.19 8.91
CA PRO A 173 39.20 -6.04 9.62
C PRO A 173 38.38 -5.32 10.69
N GLU A 174 39.01 -4.42 11.45
CA GLU A 174 38.39 -3.82 12.65
C GLU A 174 37.26 -2.84 12.33
N CYS A 175 37.32 -2.10 11.22
CA CYS A 175 36.26 -1.15 10.88
C CYS A 175 34.96 -1.82 10.43
N LEU A 176 34.94 -3.14 10.20
CA LEU A 176 33.72 -3.89 9.81
C LEU A 176 32.80 -4.23 11.00
N TYR A 177 33.31 -4.16 12.23
CA TYR A 177 32.54 -4.46 13.45
C TYR A 177 31.58 -3.35 13.86
N ASP A 178 31.79 -2.11 13.39
CA ASP A 178 31.00 -0.94 13.75
C ASP A 178 30.70 -0.09 12.51
N GLN A 179 29.43 0.30 12.36
CA GLN A 179 28.97 1.09 11.23
C GLN A 179 29.51 2.53 11.26
N LYS A 180 29.78 3.12 12.44
CA LYS A 180 30.42 4.44 12.54
C LYS A 180 31.84 4.37 11.96
N SER A 181 32.64 3.42 12.41
CA SER A 181 34.00 3.15 11.94
C SER A 181 34.03 2.85 10.44
N ALA A 182 33.16 1.94 9.96
CA ALA A 182 33.01 1.66 8.53
C ALA A 182 32.69 2.91 7.70
N SER A 183 31.80 3.78 8.21
CA SER A 183 31.35 4.96 7.47
C SER A 183 32.48 5.92 7.12
N GLN A 184 33.56 5.98 7.91
CA GLN A 184 34.72 6.84 7.62
C GLN A 184 35.41 6.46 6.31
N PHE A 185 35.34 5.18 5.91
CA PHE A 185 36.01 4.63 4.73
C PHE A 185 35.05 4.38 3.55
N PHE A 186 33.75 4.24 3.81
CA PHE A 186 32.78 3.73 2.83
C PHE A 186 31.56 4.62 2.59
N ASN A 187 31.00 4.56 1.39
CA ASN A 187 29.65 5.06 1.12
C ASN A 187 28.63 4.26 1.94
N ILE A 188 27.59 4.92 2.45
CA ILE A 188 26.63 4.26 3.34
C ILE A 188 25.55 3.58 2.49
N VAL A 189 25.30 2.30 2.77
CA VAL A 189 24.32 1.48 2.07
C VAL A 189 23.18 1.12 3.03
N VAL A 190 21.95 1.46 2.64
CA VAL A 190 20.71 1.16 3.36
C VAL A 190 19.94 0.08 2.61
N ARG A 191 19.35 -0.87 3.34
CA ARG A 191 18.58 -1.97 2.74
C ARG A 191 17.08 -1.68 2.73
N ALA A 192 16.43 -2.04 1.63
CA ALA A 192 15.00 -1.91 1.38
C ALA A 192 14.30 -3.25 1.50
N ILE A 193 13.27 -3.33 2.34
CA ILE A 193 12.42 -4.51 2.50
C ILE A 193 11.14 -4.27 1.70
N LYS A 194 10.94 -5.07 0.65
CA LYS A 194 9.77 -5.00 -0.25
C LYS A 194 8.62 -5.78 0.35
N THR A 195 7.49 -5.13 0.64
CA THR A 195 6.27 -5.80 1.10
C THR A 195 5.11 -5.51 0.15
N THR A 196 3.99 -6.19 0.35
CA THR A 196 2.74 -5.97 -0.40
C THR A 196 2.17 -4.57 -0.23
N THR A 197 2.63 -3.82 0.78
CA THR A 197 2.14 -2.46 1.09
C THR A 197 3.13 -1.35 0.71
N GLY A 198 4.29 -1.70 0.16
CA GLY A 198 5.33 -0.78 -0.34
C GLY A 198 6.77 -1.25 -0.05
N ASN A 199 7.75 -0.42 -0.42
CA ASN A 199 9.15 -0.61 -0.04
C ASN A 199 9.50 0.20 1.23
N TYR A 200 10.19 -0.43 2.19
CA TYR A 200 10.44 0.11 3.53
C TYR A 200 11.91 0.06 3.96
N VAL A 201 12.30 0.99 4.81
CA VAL A 201 13.57 0.99 5.55
C VAL A 201 13.29 1.00 7.07
N LEU A 202 14.03 0.21 7.84
CA LEU A 202 13.80 0.07 9.28
C LEU A 202 14.18 1.35 10.04
N CYS A 203 13.30 1.85 10.91
CA CYS A 203 13.49 3.14 11.58
C CYS A 203 14.71 3.18 12.49
N ASN A 204 15.08 2.06 13.13
CA ASN A 204 16.27 1.97 13.96
C ASN A 204 17.55 2.07 13.11
N GLU A 205 17.65 1.32 12.01
CA GLU A 205 18.83 1.32 11.14
C GLU A 205 19.08 2.71 10.51
N VAL A 206 18.02 3.40 10.08
CA VAL A 206 18.20 4.76 9.53
C VAL A 206 18.51 5.81 10.60
N LEU A 207 17.98 5.69 11.82
CA LEU A 207 18.32 6.59 12.94
C LEU A 207 19.76 6.42 13.46
N GLU A 208 20.45 5.34 13.10
CA GLU A 208 21.89 5.15 13.32
C GLU A 208 22.71 5.72 12.15
N VAL A 209 22.22 5.57 10.91
CA VAL A 209 22.84 6.09 9.69
C VAL A 209 22.84 7.63 9.60
N ILE A 210 21.74 8.28 9.98
CA ILE A 210 21.55 9.73 9.80
C ILE A 210 22.65 10.57 10.48
N PRO A 211 23.01 10.36 11.76
CA PRO A 211 24.10 11.11 12.39
C PRO A 211 25.45 10.97 11.67
N LEU A 212 25.74 9.80 11.07
CA LEU A 212 26.99 9.54 10.35
C LEU A 212 27.06 10.32 9.03
N LEU A 213 25.92 10.48 8.34
CA LEU A 213 25.81 11.31 7.14
C LEU A 213 25.97 12.80 7.48
N MET A 214 25.37 13.24 8.59
CA MET A 214 25.52 14.61 9.09
C MET A 214 26.96 14.92 9.49
N GLU A 215 27.64 13.99 10.17
CA GLU A 215 29.07 14.07 10.53
C GLU A 215 29.95 14.20 9.26
N LYS A 216 29.70 13.39 8.22
CA LYS A 216 30.38 13.51 6.91
C LYS A 216 30.16 14.86 6.22
N GLN A 217 28.95 15.38 6.26
CA GLN A 217 28.59 16.69 5.69
C GLN A 217 29.04 17.87 6.56
N LYS A 218 29.63 17.62 7.75
CA LYS A 218 29.97 18.63 8.76
C LYS A 218 28.77 19.43 9.25
N ILE A 219 27.58 18.83 9.23
CA ILE A 219 26.34 19.39 9.78
C ILE A 219 26.37 19.20 11.31
N PRO A 220 26.29 20.28 12.11
CA PRO A 220 26.33 20.16 13.57
C PRO A 220 25.08 19.43 14.11
N LEU A 221 25.29 18.26 14.73
CA LEU A 221 24.20 17.41 15.24
C LEU A 221 23.30 18.12 16.26
N ASN A 222 23.86 19.04 17.05
CA ASN A 222 23.13 19.83 18.05
C ASN A 222 22.01 20.71 17.45
N VAL A 223 22.07 21.06 16.16
CA VAL A 223 21.00 21.79 15.45
C VAL A 223 19.75 20.93 15.25
N TYR A 224 19.92 19.61 15.17
CA TYR A 224 18.85 18.65 14.85
C TYR A 224 18.55 17.65 15.96
N GLU A 225 19.32 17.63 17.05
CA GLU A 225 19.19 16.70 18.18
C GLU A 225 17.74 16.57 18.70
N THR A 226 17.04 17.67 18.95
CA THR A 226 15.62 17.66 19.38
C THR A 226 14.69 16.94 18.40
N LYS A 227 15.00 17.03 17.09
CA LYS A 227 14.21 16.42 16.00
C LYS A 227 14.56 14.95 15.79
N LEU A 228 15.84 14.59 15.90
CA LEU A 228 16.28 13.20 15.93
C LEU A 228 15.74 12.47 17.17
N ARG A 229 15.64 13.16 18.31
CA ARG A 229 15.05 12.64 19.53
C ARG A 229 13.55 12.41 19.40
N SER A 230 12.78 13.38 18.88
CA SER A 230 11.34 13.18 18.68
C SER A 230 11.03 12.08 17.64
N TYR A 231 11.91 11.84 16.65
CA TYR A 231 11.83 10.64 15.80
C TYR A 231 12.14 9.34 16.56
N ARG A 232 13.18 9.31 17.42
CA ARG A 232 13.49 8.14 18.28
C ARG A 232 12.33 7.80 19.22
N GLU A 233 11.71 8.81 19.83
CA GLU A 233 10.55 8.67 20.70
C GLU A 233 9.31 8.19 19.92
N LYS A 234 9.00 8.83 18.78
CA LYS A 234 7.85 8.48 17.91
C LYS A 234 7.94 7.08 17.29
N TRP A 235 9.14 6.55 17.07
CA TRP A 235 9.35 5.21 16.51
C TRP A 235 9.77 4.16 17.55
N ASN A 236 9.86 4.51 18.83
CA ASN A 236 9.96 3.55 19.91
C ASN A 236 8.62 2.80 20.05
N SER A 237 8.63 1.49 19.82
CA SER A 237 7.47 0.61 19.97
C SER A 237 7.17 0.21 21.42
N GLY A 238 8.08 0.52 22.36
CA GLY A 238 8.02 0.03 23.74
C GLY A 238 8.31 -1.47 23.90
N SER A 239 8.45 -2.23 22.81
CA SER A 239 8.66 -3.68 22.82
C SER A 239 9.75 -4.09 21.85
N SER A 240 10.73 -4.87 22.33
CA SER A 240 11.81 -5.37 21.46
C SER A 240 11.32 -6.31 20.36
N GLU A 241 10.10 -6.86 20.47
CA GLU A 241 9.51 -7.80 19.51
C GLU A 241 8.79 -7.09 18.34
N VAL A 242 8.64 -5.76 18.40
CA VAL A 242 7.93 -4.92 17.42
C VAL A 242 8.86 -3.82 16.93
N LEU A 243 9.01 -3.68 15.62
CA LEU A 243 9.87 -2.68 14.97
C LEU A 243 9.07 -1.80 14.01
N ASN A 244 9.33 -0.50 14.04
CA ASN A 244 8.78 0.44 13.06
C ASN A 244 9.69 0.54 11.83
N ALA A 245 9.09 0.65 10.66
CA ALA A 245 9.75 0.97 9.40
C ALA A 245 8.99 2.08 8.67
N MET A 246 9.70 2.91 7.90
CA MET A 246 9.12 3.97 7.09
C MET A 246 9.19 3.60 5.61
N SER A 247 8.24 4.09 4.79
CA SER A 247 8.34 3.91 3.35
C SER A 247 9.55 4.69 2.80
N ILE A 248 10.16 4.21 1.71
CA ILE A 248 11.26 4.92 1.05
C ILE A 248 10.82 6.33 0.60
N SER A 249 9.56 6.52 0.23
CA SER A 249 8.98 7.84 -0.07
C SER A 249 8.98 8.79 1.13
N PHE A 250 8.77 8.30 2.36
CA PHE A 250 8.86 9.12 3.57
C PHE A 250 10.32 9.36 3.98
N PHE A 251 11.18 8.34 3.83
CA PHE A 251 12.63 8.46 4.04
C PHE A 251 13.24 9.57 3.17
N LYS A 252 12.82 9.67 1.90
CA LYS A 252 13.18 10.77 0.98
C LYS A 252 12.88 12.14 1.57
N VAL A 253 11.68 12.35 2.11
CA VAL A 253 11.26 13.65 2.69
C VAL A 253 12.04 13.95 3.98
N MET A 254 12.20 12.97 4.85
CA MET A 254 12.93 13.12 6.11
C MET A 254 14.41 13.47 5.91
N LEU A 255 15.07 12.96 4.87
CA LEU A 255 16.46 13.34 4.54
C LEU A 255 16.57 14.83 4.16
N ASP A 256 15.66 15.33 3.32
CA ASP A 256 15.62 16.75 2.93
C ASP A 256 15.31 17.66 4.13
N ASP A 257 14.36 17.23 4.97
CA ASP A 257 13.93 17.89 6.21
C ASP A 257 15.01 17.88 7.32
N LEU A 258 16.08 17.10 7.13
CA LEU A 258 17.31 17.09 7.93
C LEU A 258 18.53 17.68 7.17
N ASN A 259 18.33 18.19 5.96
CA ASN A 259 19.37 18.73 5.06
C ASN A 259 20.50 17.72 4.74
N VAL A 260 20.17 16.42 4.71
CA VAL A 260 21.11 15.33 4.43
C VAL A 260 21.22 15.09 2.92
N ASP A 261 22.44 15.02 2.39
CA ASP A 261 22.67 14.74 0.97
C ASP A 261 22.39 13.27 0.67
N ARG A 262 21.30 13.04 -0.06
CA ARG A 262 20.91 11.73 -0.59
C ARG A 262 22.03 11.06 -1.39
N SER A 263 22.90 11.82 -2.07
CA SER A 263 23.98 11.26 -2.91
C SER A 263 25.05 10.46 -2.14
N LEU A 264 25.07 10.60 -0.80
CA LEU A 264 25.93 9.84 0.12
C LEU A 264 25.33 8.48 0.54
N ILE A 265 24.07 8.23 0.21
CA ILE A 265 23.33 6.97 0.46
C ILE A 265 23.20 6.19 -0.84
N THR A 266 23.42 4.88 -0.77
CA THR A 266 22.87 3.92 -1.74
C THR A 266 21.74 3.14 -1.07
N ILE A 267 20.55 3.04 -1.69
CA ILE A 267 19.54 2.06 -1.28
C ILE A 267 19.69 0.82 -2.15
N ILE A 268 19.67 -0.36 -1.53
CA ILE A 268 19.65 -1.68 -2.19
C ILE A 268 18.50 -2.55 -1.67
N PRO A 269 18.01 -3.55 -2.42
CA PRO A 269 17.10 -4.57 -1.91
C PRO A 269 17.73 -5.40 -0.78
N ASP A 270 16.93 -5.82 0.21
CA ASP A 270 17.40 -6.68 1.29
C ASP A 270 17.62 -8.13 0.83
N SER A 271 18.86 -8.64 0.97
CA SER A 271 19.22 -9.99 0.49
C SER A 271 18.47 -11.11 1.19
N HIS A 272 18.16 -10.96 2.49
CA HIS A 272 17.48 -12.04 3.24
C HIS A 272 16.01 -12.14 2.87
N HIS A 273 15.33 -10.99 2.70
CA HIS A 273 13.96 -10.93 2.22
C HIS A 273 13.86 -11.51 0.79
N TYR A 274 14.71 -11.06 -0.13
CA TYR A 274 14.73 -11.53 -1.51
C TYR A 274 14.91 -13.06 -1.59
N LEU A 275 15.91 -13.60 -0.87
CA LEU A 275 16.14 -15.04 -0.82
C LEU A 275 15.03 -15.81 -0.10
N SER A 276 14.36 -15.22 0.88
CA SER A 276 13.22 -15.86 1.54
C SER A 276 12.05 -16.08 0.57
N HIS A 277 11.84 -15.19 -0.41
CA HIS A 277 10.84 -15.43 -1.47
C HIS A 277 11.19 -16.64 -2.34
N THR A 278 12.43 -16.76 -2.81
CA THR A 278 12.89 -17.95 -3.55
C THR A 278 12.71 -19.23 -2.73
N LYS A 279 13.00 -19.17 -1.42
CA LYS A 279 12.84 -20.29 -0.49
C LYS A 279 11.38 -20.71 -0.26
N ILE A 280 10.40 -19.82 -0.38
CA ILE A 280 8.96 -20.17 -0.35
C ILE A 280 8.57 -20.92 -1.63
N ILE A 281 9.00 -20.43 -2.80
CA ILE A 281 8.78 -21.09 -4.09
C ILE A 281 9.38 -22.51 -4.08
N ASN A 282 10.62 -22.63 -3.60
CA ASN A 282 11.36 -23.88 -3.42
C ASN A 282 10.86 -24.74 -2.24
N ARG A 283 9.93 -24.22 -1.42
CA ARG A 283 9.31 -24.92 -0.28
C ARG A 283 10.26 -25.24 0.88
N GLU A 284 11.41 -24.56 0.91
CA GLU A 284 12.41 -24.63 1.98
C GLU A 284 11.91 -23.97 3.28
N ILE A 285 11.00 -22.99 3.18
CA ILE A 285 10.40 -22.27 4.32
C ILE A 285 8.90 -21.96 4.08
N PRO A 286 8.08 -21.71 5.13
CA PRO A 286 6.64 -21.48 4.98
C PRO A 286 6.20 -20.01 4.83
N PHE A 287 7.07 -19.03 5.12
CA PHE A 287 6.74 -17.60 5.25
C PHE A 287 7.94 -16.70 4.93
N LEU A 288 7.70 -15.43 4.59
CA LEU A 288 8.80 -14.47 4.33
C LEU A 288 9.43 -13.99 5.63
N PHE A 289 10.74 -13.78 5.61
CA PHE A 289 11.44 -13.10 6.69
C PHE A 289 12.65 -12.32 6.18
N THR A 290 13.09 -11.33 6.97
CA THR A 290 14.45 -10.81 6.91
C THR A 290 15.14 -10.99 8.27
N MET A 291 16.44 -10.74 8.32
CA MET A 291 17.27 -10.82 9.52
C MET A 291 17.53 -9.41 10.07
N ILE A 292 17.52 -9.27 11.38
CA ILE A 292 18.15 -8.15 12.12
C ILE A 292 19.13 -8.75 13.16
N ASN A 293 20.06 -7.92 13.64
CA ASN A 293 20.90 -8.18 14.83
C ASN A 293 21.44 -9.62 14.92
N TRP A 294 22.29 -9.96 13.94
CA TRP A 294 23.04 -11.23 13.79
C TRP A 294 22.27 -12.52 13.57
N ASN A 295 21.09 -12.76 14.18
CA ASN A 295 20.28 -13.93 13.83
C ASN A 295 18.77 -13.83 14.13
N ARG A 296 18.23 -12.63 14.40
CA ARG A 296 16.81 -12.49 14.78
C ARG A 296 15.95 -12.28 13.53
N ARG A 297 15.03 -13.22 13.26
CA ARG A 297 14.10 -13.15 12.12
C ARG A 297 12.92 -12.22 12.41
N ILE A 298 12.58 -11.39 11.43
CA ILE A 298 11.41 -10.50 11.45
C ILE A 298 10.63 -10.60 10.14
N MET A 299 9.33 -10.30 10.21
CA MET A 299 8.39 -10.25 9.07
C MET A 299 7.46 -9.05 9.22
N CYS A 300 6.83 -8.56 8.15
CA CYS A 300 5.83 -7.49 8.29
C CYS A 300 4.55 -8.05 8.94
N LYS A 301 3.73 -7.17 9.53
CA LYS A 301 2.49 -7.56 10.22
C LYS A 301 1.52 -8.35 9.33
N GLU A 302 1.49 -8.09 8.01
CA GLU A 302 0.67 -8.82 7.05
C GLU A 302 1.15 -10.28 6.87
N GLN A 303 2.47 -10.48 6.73
CA GLN A 303 3.09 -11.81 6.71
C GLN A 303 2.89 -12.57 8.03
N ALA A 304 2.87 -11.88 9.18
CA ALA A 304 2.56 -12.51 10.47
C ALA A 304 1.13 -13.07 10.51
N ILE A 305 0.14 -12.31 10.06
CA ILE A 305 -1.25 -12.76 9.93
C ILE A 305 -1.34 -13.95 8.97
N PHE A 306 -0.64 -13.90 7.83
CA PHE A 306 -0.58 -15.02 6.88
C PHE A 306 0.05 -16.28 7.49
N TYR A 307 1.14 -16.15 8.25
CA TYR A 307 1.81 -17.28 8.89
C TYR A 307 0.95 -17.91 10.01
N ILE A 308 0.22 -17.10 10.78
CA ILE A 308 -0.78 -17.57 11.75
C ILE A 308 -1.91 -18.34 11.03
N PHE A 309 -2.47 -17.77 9.95
CA PHE A 309 -3.51 -18.42 9.14
C PHE A 309 -3.05 -19.78 8.57
N HIS A 310 -1.87 -19.83 7.94
CA HIS A 310 -1.28 -21.06 7.41
C HIS A 310 -1.09 -22.11 8.53
N SER A 311 -0.59 -21.70 9.69
CA SER A 311 -0.18 -22.60 10.78
C SER A 311 -1.33 -23.15 11.62
N VAL A 312 -2.46 -22.43 11.68
CA VAL A 312 -3.57 -22.77 12.57
C VAL A 312 -4.87 -23.10 11.81
N VAL A 313 -5.20 -22.34 10.75
CA VAL A 313 -6.47 -22.50 10.01
C VAL A 313 -6.37 -23.54 8.90
N CYS A 314 -5.27 -23.55 8.16
CA CYS A 314 -5.14 -24.43 6.98
C CYS A 314 -4.90 -25.91 7.36
N GLY A 315 -5.50 -26.80 6.57
CA GLY A 315 -5.47 -28.25 6.79
C GLY A 315 -6.58 -28.81 7.69
N VAL A 316 -7.54 -27.98 8.11
CA VAL A 316 -8.70 -28.35 8.96
C VAL A 316 -10.01 -28.15 8.20
N ASN A 317 -10.96 -29.09 8.33
CA ASN A 317 -12.32 -28.99 7.77
C ASN A 317 -13.26 -28.23 8.74
N TRP A 318 -13.21 -26.89 8.77
CA TRP A 318 -13.97 -26.10 9.75
C TRP A 318 -15.49 -26.30 9.65
N LYS A 319 -16.06 -26.40 8.45
CA LYS A 319 -17.49 -26.61 8.22
C LYS A 319 -18.04 -27.87 8.91
N THR A 320 -17.31 -28.99 8.89
CA THR A 320 -17.74 -30.21 9.60
C THR A 320 -17.45 -30.18 11.10
N LYS A 321 -16.43 -29.43 11.55
CA LYS A 321 -16.10 -29.33 12.98
C LYS A 321 -17.03 -28.38 13.74
N SER A 322 -17.61 -27.35 13.09
CA SER A 322 -18.70 -26.51 13.63
C SER A 322 -20.06 -27.23 13.73
N CYS A 323 -20.09 -28.55 13.97
CA CYS A 323 -21.32 -29.30 14.17
C CYS A 323 -22.02 -28.92 15.48
N LYS A 324 -23.32 -29.21 15.62
CA LYS A 324 -24.14 -28.76 16.79
C LYS A 324 -23.54 -29.05 18.16
N LYS A 325 -22.79 -30.15 18.32
CA LYS A 325 -22.12 -30.53 19.59
C LYS A 325 -20.90 -29.65 19.91
N ASN A 326 -20.15 -29.23 18.89
CA ASN A 326 -18.84 -28.59 19.03
C ASN A 326 -18.86 -27.11 18.60
N LYS A 327 -20.01 -26.56 18.19
CA LYS A 327 -20.13 -25.21 17.64
C LYS A 327 -19.55 -24.14 18.59
N SER A 328 -19.90 -24.17 19.87
CA SER A 328 -19.37 -23.23 20.87
C SER A 328 -17.84 -23.24 20.96
N VAL A 329 -17.23 -24.43 20.95
CA VAL A 329 -15.78 -24.64 20.97
C VAL A 329 -15.10 -24.06 19.72
N VAL A 330 -15.71 -24.22 18.54
CA VAL A 330 -15.15 -23.69 17.29
C VAL A 330 -15.38 -22.19 17.14
N ASP A 331 -16.53 -21.67 17.60
CA ASP A 331 -16.83 -20.24 17.55
C ASP A 331 -15.98 -19.46 18.57
N GLY A 332 -15.76 -20.01 19.78
CA GLY A 332 -14.81 -19.48 20.76
C GLY A 332 -13.37 -19.50 20.25
N PHE A 333 -12.96 -20.58 19.57
CA PHE A 333 -11.66 -20.59 18.87
C PHE A 333 -11.56 -19.47 17.83
N LYS A 334 -12.61 -19.27 17.00
CA LYS A 334 -12.63 -18.21 15.99
C LYS A 334 -12.51 -16.82 16.63
N GLN A 335 -13.20 -16.58 17.73
CA GLN A 335 -13.07 -15.32 18.48
C GLN A 335 -11.60 -15.08 18.89
N ILE A 336 -10.97 -16.02 19.59
CA ILE A 336 -9.58 -15.88 20.06
C ILE A 336 -8.62 -15.73 18.87
N TYR A 337 -8.85 -16.43 17.75
CA TYR A 337 -8.09 -16.25 16.52
C TYR A 337 -8.20 -14.83 15.94
N PHE A 338 -9.41 -14.25 15.89
CA PHE A 338 -9.60 -12.89 15.39
C PHE A 338 -9.08 -11.84 16.37
N GLU A 339 -9.11 -12.09 17.68
CA GLU A 339 -8.47 -11.25 18.69
C GLU A 339 -6.94 -11.26 18.54
N GLU A 340 -6.32 -12.44 18.42
CA GLU A 340 -4.87 -12.58 18.17
C GLU A 340 -4.43 -11.94 16.86
N THR A 341 -5.09 -12.24 15.73
CA THR A 341 -4.74 -11.63 14.44
C THR A 341 -5.06 -10.14 14.39
N GLY A 342 -6.08 -9.69 15.13
CA GLY A 342 -6.46 -8.29 15.31
C GLY A 342 -5.35 -7.44 15.94
N LYS A 343 -4.55 -7.99 16.85
CA LYS A 343 -3.35 -7.31 17.41
C LYS A 343 -2.41 -6.85 16.31
N TYR A 344 -2.16 -7.70 15.31
CA TYR A 344 -1.29 -7.39 14.17
C TYR A 344 -2.00 -6.47 13.17
N GLU A 345 -3.28 -6.69 12.86
CA GLU A 345 -4.02 -5.81 11.94
C GLU A 345 -3.99 -4.34 12.40
N ASN A 346 -4.15 -4.10 13.70
CA ASN A 346 -4.24 -2.79 14.33
C ASN A 346 -2.87 -2.09 14.53
N MET A 347 -1.74 -2.74 14.25
CA MET A 347 -0.43 -2.06 14.21
C MET A 347 -0.38 -1.01 13.09
N SER A 348 0.61 -0.11 13.11
CA SER A 348 0.77 0.92 12.08
C SER A 348 1.12 0.32 10.69
N LYS A 349 1.03 1.14 9.63
CA LYS A 349 1.55 0.73 8.31
C LYS A 349 3.07 0.79 8.35
N GLY A 350 3.75 -0.30 7.97
CA GLY A 350 5.20 -0.45 8.07
C GLY A 350 5.70 -1.08 9.38
N THR A 351 4.83 -1.66 10.22
CA THR A 351 5.28 -2.44 11.37
C THR A 351 5.82 -3.80 10.97
N PHE A 352 6.98 -4.16 11.54
CA PHE A 352 7.57 -5.48 11.50
C PHE A 352 7.51 -6.12 12.90
N VAL A 353 7.36 -7.43 12.95
CA VAL A 353 7.32 -8.24 14.17
C VAL A 353 8.33 -9.37 14.10
N THR A 354 8.81 -9.83 15.24
CA THR A 354 9.73 -10.97 15.32
C THR A 354 9.02 -12.30 15.07
N GLN A 355 9.73 -13.27 14.50
CA GLN A 355 9.20 -14.64 14.35
C GLN A 355 8.72 -15.21 15.70
N LYS A 356 9.46 -14.93 16.79
CA LYS A 356 9.13 -15.33 18.16
C LYS A 356 7.73 -14.88 18.59
N LEU A 357 7.37 -13.61 18.40
CA LEU A 357 6.05 -13.08 18.79
C LEU A 357 4.91 -13.78 18.02
N VAL A 358 5.15 -14.09 16.75
CA VAL A 358 4.19 -14.81 15.90
C VAL A 358 4.08 -16.28 16.33
N GLU A 359 5.19 -16.91 16.70
CA GLU A 359 5.23 -18.26 17.28
C GLU A 359 4.53 -18.34 18.64
N GLU A 360 4.62 -17.29 19.47
CA GLU A 360 3.87 -17.17 20.73
C GLU A 360 2.35 -17.09 20.48
N SER A 361 1.88 -16.29 19.52
CA SER A 361 0.46 -16.29 19.10
C SER A 361 0.03 -17.65 18.50
N ILE A 362 0.87 -18.30 17.69
CA ILE A 362 0.57 -19.64 17.13
C ILE A 362 0.48 -20.69 18.25
N ALA A 363 1.40 -20.68 19.21
CA ALA A 363 1.39 -21.61 20.34
C ALA A 363 0.17 -21.42 21.24
N LEU A 364 -0.22 -20.17 21.52
CA LEU A 364 -1.46 -19.84 22.23
C LEU A 364 -2.69 -20.42 21.51
N LEU A 365 -2.82 -20.17 20.21
CA LEU A 365 -3.96 -20.65 19.41
C LEU A 365 -4.02 -22.18 19.29
N LEU A 366 -2.87 -22.84 19.12
CA LEU A 366 -2.77 -24.31 19.13
C LEU A 366 -2.98 -24.93 20.52
N SER A 367 -2.90 -24.14 21.59
CA SER A 367 -3.24 -24.57 22.95
C SER A 367 -4.74 -24.56 23.25
N HIS A 368 -5.59 -24.11 22.32
CA HIS A 368 -7.04 -24.10 22.50
C HIS A 368 -7.63 -25.52 22.58
N GLU A 369 -8.74 -25.68 23.32
CA GLU A 369 -9.47 -26.95 23.49
C GLU A 369 -9.81 -27.62 22.16
N VAL A 370 -10.16 -26.84 21.13
CA VAL A 370 -10.44 -27.33 19.77
C VAL A 370 -9.31 -28.20 19.18
N PHE A 371 -8.05 -27.97 19.56
CA PHE A 371 -6.90 -28.78 19.12
C PHE A 371 -6.51 -29.85 20.16
N LYS A 372 -6.50 -29.50 21.46
CA LYS A 372 -6.20 -30.44 22.56
C LYS A 372 -7.14 -31.65 22.56
N ASP A 373 -8.44 -31.39 22.43
CA ASP A 373 -9.50 -32.41 22.48
C ASP A 373 -9.72 -33.06 21.10
N LYS A 374 -8.80 -32.82 20.14
CA LYS A 374 -8.78 -33.44 18.82
C LYS A 374 -10.06 -33.17 18.00
N ILE A 375 -10.77 -32.09 18.30
CA ILE A 375 -11.93 -31.63 17.53
C ILE A 375 -11.47 -31.20 16.14
N ALA A 376 -10.48 -30.31 16.06
CA ALA A 376 -9.75 -29.98 14.85
C ALA A 376 -8.52 -30.90 14.70
N HIS A 377 -8.27 -31.36 13.48
CA HIS A 377 -7.06 -32.08 13.09
C HIS A 377 -6.45 -31.38 11.90
N ARG A 378 -5.16 -31.03 11.98
CA ARG A 378 -4.36 -30.67 10.80
C ARG A 378 -3.79 -31.95 10.20
N THR A 379 -3.83 -32.02 8.88
CA THR A 379 -3.19 -33.07 8.06
C THR A 379 -1.87 -32.53 7.52
N SER A 380 -0.85 -33.37 7.35
CA SER A 380 0.50 -32.95 6.94
C SER A 380 0.53 -32.39 5.51
N ASP A 381 -0.05 -33.10 4.55
CA ASP A 381 -0.27 -32.58 3.20
C ASP A 381 -1.75 -32.19 2.97
N PHE A 382 -2.05 -30.90 3.15
CA PHE A 382 -3.34 -30.32 2.75
C PHE A 382 -3.30 -29.54 1.43
N TYR A 383 -2.13 -29.35 0.81
CA TYR A 383 -1.94 -28.40 -0.31
C TYR A 383 -0.88 -28.84 -1.34
N PHE A 384 -0.70 -30.15 -1.53
CA PHE A 384 0.32 -30.74 -2.40
C PHE A 384 1.71 -30.25 -2.01
N ALA A 385 2.11 -30.49 -0.77
CA ALA A 385 3.37 -30.06 -0.16
C ALA A 385 4.60 -30.47 -0.98
N ASP A 386 4.63 -31.70 -1.50
CA ASP A 386 5.86 -32.37 -1.96
C ASP A 386 6.18 -32.25 -3.46
N LEU A 387 5.29 -31.61 -4.24
CA LEU A 387 5.48 -31.41 -5.69
C LEU A 387 6.38 -30.19 -6.01
N PRO A 388 6.66 -29.88 -7.28
CA PRO A 388 7.03 -28.53 -7.74
C PRO A 388 5.82 -27.62 -8.05
N LEU A 389 6.02 -26.31 -8.24
CA LEU A 389 4.94 -25.38 -8.64
C LEU A 389 4.45 -25.61 -10.08
N ALA A 390 5.38 -25.86 -11.00
CA ALA A 390 5.12 -26.04 -12.44
C ALA A 390 4.61 -27.46 -12.81
N VAL A 391 4.49 -28.37 -11.85
CA VAL A 391 3.87 -29.68 -12.09
C VAL A 391 2.37 -29.53 -12.28
N LEU A 392 1.81 -30.31 -13.20
CA LEU A 392 0.37 -30.43 -13.41
C LEU A 392 -0.18 -31.60 -12.55
N VAL A 393 -1.33 -31.39 -11.90
CA VAL A 393 -2.07 -32.45 -11.21
C VAL A 393 -3.47 -32.64 -11.84
N PRO A 394 -4.06 -33.84 -11.77
CA PRO A 394 -5.44 -34.04 -12.25
C PRO A 394 -6.47 -33.23 -11.44
N ARG A 395 -7.48 -32.62 -12.09
CA ARG A 395 -8.56 -31.85 -11.41
C ARG A 395 -9.24 -32.67 -10.31
N ARG A 396 -9.44 -33.97 -10.54
CA ARG A 396 -9.99 -34.93 -9.55
C ARG A 396 -9.26 -34.93 -8.20
N ASP A 397 -7.96 -34.65 -8.19
CA ASP A 397 -7.14 -34.72 -6.97
C ASP A 397 -7.19 -33.40 -6.19
N TYR A 398 -7.41 -32.27 -6.88
CA TYR A 398 -7.87 -31.02 -6.27
C TYR A 398 -9.29 -31.16 -5.68
N LEU A 399 -10.24 -31.72 -6.43
CA LEU A 399 -11.62 -31.94 -5.95
C LEU A 399 -11.65 -32.77 -4.65
N LYS A 400 -10.91 -33.88 -4.58
CA LYS A 400 -10.75 -34.66 -3.33
C LYS A 400 -10.28 -33.83 -2.13
N LYS A 401 -9.41 -32.83 -2.32
CA LYS A 401 -8.98 -31.92 -1.23
C LYS A 401 -10.13 -30.98 -0.87
N CYS A 402 -10.87 -30.43 -1.83
CA CYS A 402 -12.07 -29.64 -1.55
C CYS A 402 -13.12 -30.44 -0.76
N ASP A 403 -13.42 -31.68 -1.16
CA ASP A 403 -14.34 -32.58 -0.43
C ASP A 403 -13.84 -32.83 1.00
N LEU A 404 -12.58 -33.23 1.16
CA LEU A 404 -11.96 -33.58 2.43
C LEU A 404 -11.97 -32.42 3.45
N TYR A 405 -11.82 -31.18 3.00
CA TYR A 405 -11.83 -29.99 3.86
C TYR A 405 -13.12 -29.14 3.77
N ALA A 406 -14.10 -29.60 3.00
CA ALA A 406 -15.36 -28.92 2.69
C ALA A 406 -15.19 -27.48 2.15
N LEU A 407 -14.19 -27.30 1.28
CA LEU A 407 -13.88 -26.04 0.60
C LEU A 407 -14.82 -25.81 -0.59
N PRO A 408 -15.03 -24.56 -1.02
CA PRO A 408 -15.61 -24.28 -2.33
C PRO A 408 -14.72 -24.84 -3.47
N VAL A 409 -15.36 -25.20 -4.57
CA VAL A 409 -14.72 -25.48 -5.85
C VAL A 409 -14.79 -24.20 -6.69
N PHE A 410 -13.75 -23.93 -7.49
CA PHE A 410 -13.74 -22.79 -8.42
C PHE A 410 -13.91 -23.29 -9.86
N ASP A 411 -15.13 -23.23 -10.37
CA ASP A 411 -15.54 -23.92 -11.60
C ASP A 411 -15.20 -23.19 -12.91
N ASN A 412 -14.42 -22.11 -12.81
CA ASN A 412 -13.88 -21.29 -13.92
C ASN A 412 -13.11 -22.07 -15.01
N ILE A 413 -12.88 -23.37 -14.79
CA ILE A 413 -11.94 -24.25 -15.50
C ILE A 413 -12.48 -25.69 -15.65
N GLU A 414 -13.80 -25.90 -15.66
CA GLU A 414 -14.41 -27.24 -15.73
C GLU A 414 -13.81 -28.15 -16.83
N HIS A 415 -13.45 -27.56 -17.95
CA HIS A 415 -12.83 -28.17 -19.13
C HIS A 415 -11.40 -28.69 -18.89
N LEU A 416 -10.69 -28.20 -17.86
CA LEU A 416 -9.32 -28.61 -17.56
C LEU A 416 -9.27 -29.90 -16.73
N LYS A 417 -8.96 -31.02 -17.40
CA LYS A 417 -8.71 -32.33 -16.75
C LYS A 417 -7.43 -32.35 -15.90
N ILE A 418 -6.46 -31.49 -16.23
CA ILE A 418 -5.17 -31.31 -15.55
C ILE A 418 -4.91 -29.81 -15.32
N VAL A 419 -4.31 -29.48 -14.18
CA VAL A 419 -4.22 -28.10 -13.67
C VAL A 419 -2.87 -27.85 -12.96
N PRO A 420 -2.25 -26.65 -13.07
CA PRO A 420 -0.99 -26.37 -12.38
C PRO A 420 -1.11 -26.42 -10.85
N VAL A 421 -0.10 -27.00 -10.19
CA VAL A 421 -0.02 -27.10 -8.73
C VAL A 421 -0.03 -25.72 -8.05
N ALA A 422 0.61 -24.71 -8.66
CA ALA A 422 0.55 -23.32 -8.17
C ALA A 422 -0.90 -22.80 -8.08
N LEU A 423 -1.70 -23.01 -9.13
CA LEU A 423 -3.09 -22.56 -9.21
C LEU A 423 -4.01 -23.33 -8.25
N VAL A 424 -3.89 -24.67 -8.24
CA VAL A 424 -4.59 -25.55 -7.30
C VAL A 424 -4.32 -25.14 -5.85
N ARG A 425 -3.07 -24.81 -5.51
CA ARG A 425 -2.68 -24.32 -4.19
C ARG A 425 -3.37 -23.03 -3.82
N THR A 426 -3.36 -22.02 -4.67
CA THR A 426 -3.99 -20.75 -4.30
C THR A 426 -5.52 -20.88 -4.19
N TRP A 427 -6.18 -21.65 -5.06
CA TRP A 427 -7.58 -22.01 -4.87
C TRP A 427 -7.83 -22.71 -3.52
N ILE A 428 -6.96 -23.64 -3.14
CA ILE A 428 -7.00 -24.28 -1.82
C ILE A 428 -6.98 -23.22 -0.70
N TYR A 429 -6.00 -22.31 -0.68
CA TYR A 429 -5.91 -21.27 0.35
C TYR A 429 -7.10 -20.29 0.33
N VAL A 430 -7.54 -19.83 -0.85
CA VAL A 430 -8.73 -18.96 -1.00
C VAL A 430 -9.99 -19.67 -0.48
N GLY A 431 -10.12 -20.99 -0.70
CA GLY A 431 -11.17 -21.81 -0.13
C GLY A 431 -11.17 -21.84 1.40
N TRP A 432 -9.99 -21.93 2.04
CA TRP A 432 -9.89 -21.75 3.50
C TRP A 432 -10.24 -20.33 3.95
N VAL A 433 -9.86 -19.29 3.20
CA VAL A 433 -10.23 -17.90 3.51
C VAL A 433 -11.76 -17.72 3.46
N GLN A 434 -12.44 -18.24 2.44
CA GLN A 434 -13.90 -18.18 2.29
C GLN A 434 -14.69 -19.08 3.27
N ASN A 435 -14.10 -20.21 3.70
CA ASN A 435 -14.73 -21.12 4.66
C ASN A 435 -14.56 -20.64 6.12
N PHE A 436 -13.40 -20.07 6.45
CA PHE A 436 -13.07 -19.67 7.82
C PHE A 436 -13.54 -18.25 8.18
N TYR A 437 -13.24 -17.25 7.34
CA TYR A 437 -13.58 -15.86 7.63
C TYR A 437 -15.04 -15.55 7.25
N PRO A 438 -15.83 -14.93 8.16
CA PRO A 438 -17.15 -14.36 7.85
C PRO A 438 -17.14 -13.41 6.64
N ILE A 439 -18.30 -13.18 6.03
CA ILE A 439 -18.47 -12.44 4.76
C ILE A 439 -17.89 -11.03 4.90
N GLU A 440 -18.38 -10.33 5.92
CA GLU A 440 -18.09 -8.97 6.36
C GLU A 440 -16.60 -8.70 6.67
N MET A 441 -15.80 -9.73 6.97
CA MET A 441 -14.37 -9.59 7.27
C MET A 441 -13.50 -9.41 6.00
N PHE A 442 -14.00 -8.70 4.97
CA PHE A 442 -13.31 -8.50 3.69
C PHE A 442 -11.91 -7.86 3.85
N LYS A 443 -11.74 -6.93 4.81
CA LYS A 443 -10.43 -6.33 5.15
C LYS A 443 -9.40 -7.41 5.51
N SER A 444 -9.75 -8.32 6.42
CA SER A 444 -8.89 -9.41 6.90
C SER A 444 -8.63 -10.46 5.81
N LYS A 445 -9.69 -10.84 5.07
CA LYS A 445 -9.58 -11.72 3.89
C LYS A 445 -8.58 -11.17 2.87
N ARG A 446 -8.67 -9.87 2.56
CA ARG A 446 -7.75 -9.18 1.63
C ARG A 446 -6.30 -9.23 2.11
N ILE A 447 -6.01 -9.11 3.41
CA ILE A 447 -4.63 -9.21 3.92
C ILE A 447 -4.07 -10.61 3.58
N VAL A 448 -4.74 -11.67 4.03
CA VAL A 448 -4.32 -13.05 3.80
C VAL A 448 -4.16 -13.37 2.31
N VAL A 449 -5.07 -12.88 1.47
CA VAL A 449 -5.05 -13.14 0.01
C VAL A 449 -4.00 -12.29 -0.72
N THR A 450 -3.71 -11.09 -0.24
CA THR A 450 -2.61 -10.27 -0.78
C THR A 450 -1.24 -10.92 -0.51
N GLU A 451 -1.07 -11.59 0.64
CA GLU A 451 0.19 -12.30 0.95
C GLU A 451 0.38 -13.61 0.16
N LEU A 452 -0.70 -14.26 -0.31
CA LEU A 452 -0.62 -15.46 -1.16
C LEU A 452 0.14 -15.24 -2.47
N GLN A 453 0.28 -14.00 -2.94
CA GLN A 453 1.02 -13.69 -4.17
C GLN A 453 2.50 -14.13 -4.11
N TYR A 454 3.09 -14.23 -2.92
CA TYR A 454 4.47 -14.68 -2.77
C TYR A 454 4.66 -16.19 -2.99
N MET A 455 3.58 -16.97 -3.10
CA MET A 455 3.64 -18.36 -3.56
C MET A 455 3.93 -18.48 -5.07
N TRP A 456 3.94 -17.37 -5.81
CA TRP A 456 4.12 -17.29 -7.26
C TRP A 456 5.43 -16.60 -7.66
N ASN A 457 5.89 -16.85 -8.90
CA ASN A 457 7.06 -16.18 -9.46
C ASN A 457 6.80 -14.67 -9.61
N ALA A 458 7.85 -13.85 -9.53
CA ALA A 458 7.75 -12.40 -9.47
C ALA A 458 6.91 -11.78 -10.63
N HIS A 459 7.01 -12.34 -11.84
CA HIS A 459 6.29 -11.88 -13.03
C HIS A 459 4.82 -12.34 -13.10
N GLU A 460 4.42 -13.36 -12.34
CA GLU A 460 3.05 -13.89 -12.33
C GLU A 460 2.15 -13.23 -11.27
N ARG A 461 2.77 -12.61 -10.25
CA ARG A 461 2.08 -12.20 -9.01
C ARG A 461 0.91 -11.26 -9.23
N GLU A 462 1.06 -10.23 -10.06
CA GLU A 462 0.06 -9.17 -10.24
C GLU A 462 -1.20 -9.68 -10.96
N SER A 463 -1.00 -10.39 -12.08
CA SER A 463 -2.08 -11.07 -12.83
C SER A 463 -2.82 -12.07 -11.94
N SER A 464 -2.06 -12.87 -11.17
CA SER A 464 -2.60 -13.88 -10.26
C SER A 464 -3.40 -13.25 -9.11
N LEU A 465 -2.87 -12.20 -8.47
CA LEU A 465 -3.53 -11.50 -7.37
C LEU A 465 -4.86 -10.87 -7.81
N GLY A 466 -4.92 -10.29 -9.01
CA GLY A 466 -6.16 -9.78 -9.59
C GLY A 466 -7.26 -10.85 -9.68
N HIS A 467 -6.91 -12.05 -10.14
CA HIS A 467 -7.82 -13.20 -10.17
C HIS A 467 -8.29 -13.61 -8.76
N PHE A 468 -7.36 -13.77 -7.80
CA PHE A 468 -7.70 -14.21 -6.45
C PHE A 468 -8.59 -13.20 -5.71
N MET A 469 -8.35 -11.91 -5.89
CA MET A 469 -9.19 -10.85 -5.32
C MET A 469 -10.61 -10.85 -5.91
N THR A 470 -10.79 -11.22 -7.19
CA THR A 470 -12.13 -11.40 -7.78
C THR A 470 -12.87 -12.57 -7.13
N LEU A 471 -12.23 -13.73 -6.92
CA LEU A 471 -12.86 -14.90 -6.27
C LEU A 471 -13.38 -14.55 -4.86
N VAL A 472 -12.59 -13.80 -4.10
CA VAL A 472 -12.95 -13.38 -2.73
C VAL A 472 -14.13 -12.40 -2.76
N LYS A 473 -14.17 -11.50 -3.74
CA LYS A 473 -15.27 -10.54 -3.91
C LYS A 473 -16.59 -11.20 -4.34
N SER A 474 -16.59 -12.06 -5.36
CA SER A 474 -17.85 -12.68 -5.83
C SER A 474 -18.52 -13.46 -4.71
N SER A 475 -17.74 -14.24 -3.95
CA SER A 475 -18.24 -15.05 -2.81
C SER A 475 -18.88 -14.28 -1.65
N ALA A 476 -18.82 -12.94 -1.65
CA ALA A 476 -19.63 -12.10 -0.78
C ALA A 476 -21.00 -11.79 -1.44
N ILE A 477 -20.97 -11.24 -2.67
CA ILE A 477 -22.14 -10.89 -3.48
C ILE A 477 -23.05 -12.11 -3.67
N ASP A 478 -22.48 -13.25 -4.10
CA ASP A 478 -23.20 -14.50 -4.37
C ASP A 478 -23.99 -15.01 -3.15
N ARG A 479 -23.57 -14.65 -1.92
CA ARG A 479 -24.26 -15.02 -0.67
C ARG A 479 -25.25 -13.97 -0.18
N GLU A 480 -25.02 -12.69 -0.46
CA GLU A 480 -25.97 -11.63 -0.15
C GLU A 480 -27.22 -11.78 -1.02
N GLU A 481 -27.07 -12.15 -2.30
CA GLU A 481 -28.20 -12.57 -3.16
C GLU A 481 -28.93 -13.80 -2.59
N GLU A 482 -28.19 -14.85 -2.17
CA GLU A 482 -28.78 -16.08 -1.59
C GLU A 482 -29.48 -15.83 -0.24
N GLU A 483 -29.03 -14.86 0.56
CA GLU A 483 -29.69 -14.46 1.82
C GLU A 483 -30.91 -13.56 1.58
N GLN A 484 -30.85 -12.64 0.61
CA GLN A 484 -32.02 -11.89 0.16
C GLN A 484 -33.11 -12.82 -0.39
N GLU A 485 -32.76 -13.83 -1.20
CA GLU A 485 -33.74 -14.81 -1.69
C GLU A 485 -34.32 -15.67 -0.55
N ARG A 486 -33.53 -16.03 0.46
CA ARG A 486 -34.03 -16.70 1.67
C ARG A 486 -35.03 -15.84 2.45
N GLU A 487 -34.80 -14.53 2.60
CA GLU A 487 -35.78 -13.61 3.20
C GLU A 487 -37.02 -13.41 2.32
N LEU A 488 -36.86 -13.31 1.00
CA LEU A 488 -37.99 -13.26 0.07
C LEU A 488 -38.84 -14.54 0.15
N ALA A 489 -38.21 -15.72 0.29
CA ALA A 489 -38.90 -16.99 0.49
C ALA A 489 -39.63 -17.06 1.84
N LYS A 490 -39.03 -16.53 2.92
CA LYS A 490 -39.70 -16.37 4.22
C LYS A 490 -40.92 -15.44 4.12
N MET A 491 -40.80 -14.29 3.45
CA MET A 491 -41.92 -13.36 3.23
C MET A 491 -43.02 -13.96 2.36
N ARG A 492 -42.68 -14.63 1.25
CA ARG A 492 -43.65 -15.38 0.41
C ARG A 492 -44.40 -16.43 1.25
N LYS A 493 -43.68 -17.17 2.11
CA LYS A 493 -44.28 -18.15 3.02
C LYS A 493 -45.19 -17.49 4.08
N LEU A 494 -44.81 -16.34 4.63
CA LEU A 494 -45.64 -15.59 5.57
C LEU A 494 -46.92 -15.05 4.91
N MET A 495 -46.83 -14.48 3.71
CA MET A 495 -47.99 -14.01 2.94
C MET A 495 -48.91 -15.16 2.47
N SER A 496 -48.40 -16.38 2.35
CA SER A 496 -49.21 -17.58 2.07
C SER A 496 -50.06 -18.06 3.26
N GLN A 497 -49.86 -17.52 4.47
CA GLN A 497 -50.67 -17.87 5.65
C GLN A 497 -51.94 -17.01 5.73
N THR A 498 -52.99 -17.44 5.02
CA THR A 498 -54.25 -16.71 4.85
C THR A 498 -55.12 -16.66 6.12
N SER A 499 -54.71 -15.90 7.13
CA SER A 499 -55.48 -15.66 8.37
C SER A 499 -55.85 -14.19 8.63
N ILE A 500 -55.18 -13.24 7.96
CA ILE A 500 -55.33 -11.79 8.23
C ILE A 500 -56.36 -11.12 7.29
N VAL A 501 -56.42 -11.52 6.01
CA VAL A 501 -57.24 -10.87 4.97
C VAL A 501 -58.73 -10.80 5.35
N ASN A 502 -59.26 -11.89 5.93
CA ASN A 502 -60.70 -12.03 6.22
C ASN A 502 -61.23 -11.11 7.35
N LYS A 503 -60.37 -10.35 8.06
CA LYS A 503 -60.80 -9.45 9.14
C LYS A 503 -61.04 -8.00 8.71
N VAL A 504 -60.50 -7.56 7.58
CA VAL A 504 -60.59 -6.16 7.13
C VAL A 504 -61.88 -5.87 6.34
N GLN A 505 -62.41 -6.87 5.64
CA GLN A 505 -63.44 -6.69 4.61
C GLN A 505 -64.90 -6.58 5.14
N LYS A 506 -65.10 -6.28 6.44
CA LYS A 506 -66.43 -6.33 7.09
C LYS A 506 -66.92 -5.04 7.76
N MET A 507 -66.26 -3.90 7.56
CA MET A 507 -66.70 -2.59 8.07
C MET A 507 -66.61 -1.48 7.02
N SER A 508 -67.64 -1.34 6.17
CA SER A 508 -67.72 -0.25 5.17
C SER A 508 -69.16 0.04 4.71
N ARG A 509 -69.95 0.80 5.49
CA ARG A 509 -71.11 1.63 5.08
C ARG A 509 -71.58 2.49 6.29
N PRO A 510 -72.32 3.61 6.11
CA PRO A 510 -71.84 4.86 6.72
C PRO A 510 -72.82 5.61 7.66
N VAL A 511 -72.22 6.29 8.63
CA VAL A 511 -72.53 7.62 9.21
C VAL A 511 -73.99 8.06 9.34
N GLU A 512 -74.41 8.31 10.60
CA GLU A 512 -75.26 9.44 10.97
C GLU A 512 -74.85 9.96 12.38
N THR A 513 -75.27 11.18 12.75
CA THR A 513 -74.83 11.95 13.94
C THR A 513 -75.94 12.93 14.38
N PRO A 514 -75.89 13.59 15.56
CA PRO A 514 -75.11 13.31 16.80
C PRO A 514 -75.96 13.38 18.10
N GLN A 515 -75.45 12.88 19.25
CA GLN A 515 -75.66 13.52 20.57
C GLN A 515 -74.81 12.92 21.72
N GLN A 516 -74.45 13.77 22.68
CA GLN A 516 -73.94 13.48 24.03
C GLN A 516 -75.10 13.56 25.06
N PRO A 517 -74.94 13.27 26.38
CA PRO A 517 -73.74 12.90 27.13
C PRO A 517 -73.88 11.65 28.05
N THR A 518 -72.76 11.15 28.61
CA THR A 518 -72.59 11.03 30.08
C THR A 518 -71.15 10.70 30.51
N THR A 519 -70.84 11.08 31.74
CA THR A 519 -69.54 11.04 32.43
C THR A 519 -69.11 9.66 32.92
N SER A 520 -67.81 9.33 32.81
CA SER A 520 -67.03 8.90 33.99
C SER A 520 -65.53 9.16 33.82
N SER A 521 -64.90 9.51 34.94
CA SER A 521 -63.50 9.88 35.15
C SER A 521 -62.54 8.68 35.18
N GLU A 522 -61.26 8.90 34.85
CA GLU A 522 -60.16 8.93 35.83
C GLU A 522 -58.83 9.44 35.23
N THR A 523 -57.82 9.67 36.08
CA THR A 523 -56.68 10.57 35.81
C THR A 523 -55.30 9.89 36.06
N PRO A 524 -54.29 10.09 35.20
CA PRO A 524 -52.89 9.63 35.40
C PRO A 524 -52.00 10.72 36.07
N PRO A 525 -50.64 10.63 36.11
CA PRO A 525 -49.69 9.52 36.34
C PRO A 525 -48.65 9.84 37.46
N GLU A 526 -47.75 8.90 37.84
CA GLU A 526 -46.33 9.22 38.19
C GLU A 526 -45.40 7.97 38.17
N PRO A 527 -44.09 8.07 37.82
CA PRO A 527 -43.10 6.98 37.93
C PRO A 527 -42.09 7.14 39.09
N GLN A 528 -41.47 6.04 39.56
CA GLN A 528 -40.48 6.02 40.66
C GLN A 528 -39.02 5.73 40.19
N PRO A 529 -37.98 6.24 40.91
CA PRO A 529 -36.56 5.95 40.67
C PRO A 529 -35.90 5.03 41.72
N SER A 530 -34.69 4.51 41.41
CA SER A 530 -33.80 3.74 42.31
C SER A 530 -32.38 3.70 41.69
N GLU A 531 -31.23 3.52 42.36
CA GLU A 531 -30.79 3.73 43.76
C GLU A 531 -29.22 3.82 43.77
N LEU A 532 -28.56 4.07 44.92
CA LEU A 532 -27.09 4.26 45.03
C LEU A 532 -26.43 3.29 46.05
N PRO A 533 -25.13 2.91 45.88
CA PRO A 533 -24.31 2.24 46.90
C PRO A 533 -23.13 3.10 47.46
N GLU A 534 -22.44 2.56 48.46
CA GLU A 534 -21.75 3.31 49.55
C GLU A 534 -20.18 3.36 49.51
N THR A 535 -19.58 4.03 50.52
CA THR A 535 -18.14 4.32 50.69
C THR A 535 -17.53 3.73 51.98
N PRO A 536 -16.24 3.31 52.02
CA PRO A 536 -15.53 2.88 53.24
C PRO A 536 -14.42 3.87 53.74
N PRO A 537 -13.96 3.79 55.02
CA PRO A 537 -13.05 4.77 55.67
C PRO A 537 -11.61 4.27 56.02
N PRO A 538 -10.67 5.16 56.44
CA PRO A 538 -9.34 4.82 56.99
C PRO A 538 -9.15 5.06 58.52
N PRO A 539 -8.05 4.57 59.17
CA PRO A 539 -7.88 4.54 60.65
C PRO A 539 -6.74 5.42 61.26
N GLU A 540 -6.60 5.45 62.60
CA GLU A 540 -5.59 6.20 63.39
C GLU A 540 -4.52 5.33 64.11
N THR A 541 -3.33 5.88 64.45
CA THR A 541 -2.33 5.45 65.50
C THR A 541 -1.05 6.35 65.46
N SER A 542 -0.12 6.42 66.43
CA SER A 542 -0.22 6.62 67.91
C SER A 542 1.15 6.88 68.62
N ASN A 543 1.29 7.96 69.40
CA ASN A 543 2.20 8.17 70.57
C ASN A 543 3.76 8.16 70.33
N PRO A 544 4.67 8.25 71.36
CA PRO A 544 5.17 9.54 71.89
C PRO A 544 6.72 9.63 72.16
N PRO A 545 7.27 10.79 72.61
CA PRO A 545 8.71 10.98 72.91
C PRO A 545 9.11 11.02 74.42
N PRO A 546 10.38 10.69 74.81
CA PRO A 546 10.87 10.68 76.20
C PRO A 546 11.81 11.87 76.61
N THR A 547 12.23 11.96 77.89
CA THR A 547 13.00 13.09 78.48
C THR A 547 14.09 12.65 79.49
N ILE A 548 15.32 13.22 79.41
CA ILE A 548 16.46 12.98 80.34
C ILE A 548 17.26 14.30 80.60
N THR A 549 18.16 14.39 81.60
CA THR A 549 17.94 14.93 82.96
C THR A 549 19.22 14.90 83.85
N LYS A 550 19.84 16.08 84.11
CA LYS A 550 20.73 16.40 85.28
C LYS A 550 22.18 15.85 85.36
N THR A 551 23.09 16.67 85.96
CA THR A 551 24.19 16.39 86.96
C THR A 551 25.25 17.53 86.93
N ALA A 552 26.11 17.85 87.92
CA ALA A 552 26.22 17.57 89.37
C ALA A 552 27.09 18.69 90.08
N LYS A 553 27.35 18.61 91.41
CA LYS A 553 28.01 19.66 92.25
C LYS A 553 29.31 19.21 92.94
N LYS A 554 30.23 20.16 93.27
CA LYS A 554 31.25 20.14 94.37
C LYS A 554 32.02 21.50 94.42
N LYS A 555 32.66 22.00 95.50
CA LYS A 555 32.26 22.16 96.93
C LYS A 555 33.32 23.00 97.73
N ILE A 556 32.92 24.06 98.47
CA ILE A 556 33.58 24.59 99.72
C ILE A 556 34.97 25.31 99.53
N PRO A 557 35.49 26.22 100.41
CA PRO A 557 35.07 26.73 101.74
C PRO A 557 34.78 28.27 101.87
N LYS A 558 34.53 28.74 103.10
CA LYS A 558 34.25 30.15 103.52
C LYS A 558 35.51 30.85 104.08
N PRO A 559 35.59 32.19 104.06
CA PRO A 559 35.30 33.01 105.27
C PRO A 559 34.62 34.36 104.92
N PRO A 560 34.61 35.37 105.82
CA PRO A 560 34.02 35.43 107.16
C PRO A 560 32.55 35.97 107.11
N LYS A 561 31.93 36.31 108.25
CA LYS A 561 30.53 36.83 108.30
C LYS A 561 30.45 38.27 107.74
N PRO A 562 29.64 38.56 106.69
CA PRO A 562 29.49 39.91 106.14
C PRO A 562 28.48 40.76 106.94
N CYS A 563 28.57 42.09 106.76
CA CYS A 563 27.59 43.05 107.28
C CYS A 563 26.19 42.80 106.69
N GLN A 564 25.16 42.80 107.55
CA GLN A 564 23.80 42.43 107.15
C GLN A 564 23.21 43.38 106.08
N LYS A 565 23.34 44.71 106.25
CA LYS A 565 22.93 45.70 105.23
C LYS A 565 23.67 45.54 103.90
N CYS A 566 24.95 45.17 103.93
CA CYS A 566 25.72 44.89 102.71
C CYS A 566 25.27 43.59 102.04
N THR A 567 24.76 42.63 102.82
CA THR A 567 24.23 41.35 102.32
C THR A 567 22.87 41.55 101.66
N GLU A 568 21.97 42.33 102.28
CA GLU A 568 20.66 42.68 101.74
C GLU A 568 20.79 43.49 100.43
N ASN A 569 21.62 44.54 100.41
CA ASN A 569 21.91 45.30 99.18
C ASN A 569 22.61 44.44 98.11
N GLY A 570 23.49 43.53 98.51
CA GLY A 570 24.16 42.60 97.58
C GLY A 570 23.20 41.60 96.93
N VAL A 571 22.24 41.07 97.69
CA VAL A 571 21.17 40.19 97.18
C VAL A 571 20.23 40.97 96.26
N ALA A 572 19.83 42.19 96.63
CA ALA A 572 19.01 43.04 95.76
C ALA A 572 19.70 43.33 94.42
N LEU A 573 21.01 43.65 94.44
CA LEU A 573 21.80 43.89 93.22
C LEU A 573 21.95 42.61 92.36
N LEU A 574 22.12 41.44 92.99
CA LEU A 574 22.19 40.16 92.28
C LEU A 574 20.85 39.80 91.62
N ASN A 575 19.73 39.96 92.34
CA ASN A 575 18.39 39.72 91.81
C ASN A 575 18.11 40.64 90.61
N ALA A 576 18.37 41.96 90.75
CA ALA A 576 18.24 42.92 89.66
C ALA A 576 19.11 42.56 88.44
N ARG A 577 20.32 42.00 88.67
CA ARG A 577 21.21 41.53 87.59
C ARG A 577 20.73 40.24 86.92
N GLU A 578 20.05 39.35 87.64
CA GLU A 578 19.37 38.20 87.02
C GLU A 578 18.11 38.62 86.25
N ASP A 579 17.33 39.58 86.76
CA ASP A 579 16.14 40.08 86.08
C ASP A 579 16.48 40.85 84.80
N LEU A 580 17.54 41.67 84.82
CA LEU A 580 18.11 42.25 83.60
C LEU A 580 18.53 41.19 82.57
N ARG A 581 19.12 40.06 83.00
CA ARG A 581 19.43 38.93 82.11
C ARG A 581 18.18 38.26 81.56
N LYS A 582 17.12 38.07 82.37
CA LYS A 582 15.83 37.51 81.90
C LYS A 582 15.20 38.43 80.85
N ILE A 583 15.24 39.74 81.07
CA ILE A 583 14.77 40.75 80.11
C ILE A 583 15.61 40.71 78.81
N GLU A 584 16.94 40.66 78.90
CA GLU A 584 17.85 40.58 77.74
C GLU A 584 17.60 39.31 76.89
N ILE A 585 17.43 38.16 77.54
CA ILE A 585 17.09 36.88 76.87
C ILE A 585 15.71 36.98 76.21
N THR A 586 14.74 37.59 76.86
CA THR A 586 13.38 37.78 76.32
C THR A 586 13.39 38.72 75.12
N ALA A 587 14.15 39.82 75.18
CA ALA A 587 14.33 40.75 74.07
C ALA A 587 14.97 40.06 72.85
N LYS A 588 16.06 39.30 73.06
CA LYS A 588 16.73 38.51 72.00
C LYS A 588 15.85 37.38 71.44
N SER A 589 14.90 36.86 72.22
CA SER A 589 13.89 35.92 71.75
C SER A 589 12.83 36.61 70.86
N ASN A 590 12.34 37.76 71.31
CA ASN A 590 11.35 38.56 70.57
C ASN A 590 11.92 39.13 69.26
N GLU A 591 13.18 39.57 69.24
CA GLU A 591 13.89 40.00 68.03
C GLU A 591 13.97 38.85 66.98
N LYS A 592 14.30 37.63 67.43
CA LYS A 592 14.30 36.44 66.56
C LYS A 592 12.90 36.05 66.09
N ARG A 593 11.85 36.33 66.87
CA ARG A 593 10.45 36.12 66.46
C ARG A 593 10.02 37.16 65.42
N ALA A 594 10.35 38.43 65.61
CA ALA A 594 10.07 39.51 64.66
C ALA A 594 10.68 39.19 63.27
N LYS A 595 11.97 38.88 63.22
CA LYS A 595 12.68 38.52 61.97
C LYS A 595 12.15 37.24 61.28
N ARG A 596 11.50 36.34 62.04
CA ARG A 596 10.79 35.19 61.47
C ARG A 596 9.44 35.58 60.89
N ASN A 597 8.66 36.41 61.59
CA ASN A 597 7.39 36.92 61.10
C ASN A 597 7.58 37.75 59.82
N GLU A 598 8.56 38.64 59.81
CA GLU A 598 8.96 39.47 58.64
C GLU A 598 9.29 38.60 57.42
N LYS A 599 10.07 37.52 57.61
CA LYS A 599 10.32 36.57 56.52
C LYS A 599 9.03 35.87 56.05
N VAL A 600 8.18 35.39 56.96
CA VAL A 600 6.92 34.73 56.59
C VAL A 600 5.99 35.68 55.83
N GLU A 601 5.96 36.96 56.18
CA GLU A 601 5.20 37.98 55.44
C GLU A 601 5.74 38.21 54.02
N GLN A 602 7.07 38.17 53.84
CA GLN A 602 7.68 38.26 52.51
C GLN A 602 7.46 36.99 51.68
N ASP A 603 7.59 35.80 52.29
CA ASP A 603 7.33 34.52 51.63
C ASP A 603 5.85 34.44 51.19
N LEU A 604 4.90 34.91 52.01
CA LEU A 604 3.48 35.01 51.65
C LEU A 604 3.24 35.91 50.44
N LYS A 605 3.79 37.12 50.42
CA LYS A 605 3.67 38.06 49.28
C LYS A 605 4.23 37.48 47.98
N ASN A 606 5.31 36.70 48.06
CA ASN A 606 5.85 35.99 46.91
C ASN A 606 4.85 34.93 46.39
N THR A 607 4.27 34.11 47.28
CA THR A 607 3.26 33.10 46.88
C THR A 607 1.97 33.71 46.34
N GLU A 608 1.59 34.92 46.78
CA GLU A 608 0.43 35.65 46.25
C GLU A 608 0.65 36.07 44.78
N ILE A 609 1.85 36.54 44.44
CA ILE A 609 2.25 36.85 43.06
C ILE A 609 2.27 35.58 42.19
N GLU A 610 2.79 34.47 42.71
CA GLU A 610 2.79 33.18 42.00
C GLU A 610 1.37 32.64 41.76
N MET A 611 0.46 32.77 42.73
CA MET A 611 -0.95 32.41 42.56
C MET A 611 -1.65 33.25 41.49
N GLU A 612 -1.39 34.56 41.43
CA GLU A 612 -2.01 35.42 40.41
C GLU A 612 -1.47 35.13 39.00
N ALA A 613 -0.18 34.79 38.89
CA ALA A 613 0.40 34.32 37.63
C ALA A 613 -0.25 33.00 37.17
N MET A 614 -0.40 32.01 38.07
CA MET A 614 -1.04 30.73 37.75
C MET A 614 -2.53 30.87 37.38
N LYS A 615 -3.29 31.78 38.03
CA LYS A 615 -4.68 32.08 37.61
C LYS A 615 -4.73 32.54 36.16
N LYS A 616 -3.83 33.44 35.77
CA LYS A 616 -3.79 33.96 34.40
C LYS A 616 -3.48 32.85 33.39
N GLU A 617 -2.49 32.00 33.68
CA GLU A 617 -2.17 30.84 32.83
C GLU A 617 -3.36 29.88 32.68
N ILE A 618 -4.13 29.64 33.76
CA ILE A 618 -5.36 28.85 33.72
C ILE A 618 -6.43 29.49 32.82
N ASP A 619 -6.59 30.81 32.84
CA ASP A 619 -7.56 31.51 31.98
C ASP A 619 -7.11 31.63 30.52
N ASP A 620 -5.82 31.78 30.25
CA ASP A 620 -5.25 31.69 28.89
C ASP A 620 -5.47 30.26 28.31
N LEU A 621 -5.19 29.20 29.09
CA LEU A 621 -5.49 27.80 28.69
C LEU A 621 -6.99 27.53 28.47
N ARG A 622 -7.88 28.19 29.22
CA ARG A 622 -9.34 28.12 29.00
C ARG A 622 -9.81 28.81 27.72
N ILE A 623 -9.04 29.76 27.18
CA ILE A 623 -9.30 30.39 25.88
C ILE A 623 -8.86 29.43 24.77
N ASP A 624 -7.68 28.82 24.88
CA ASP A 624 -7.16 27.86 23.90
C ASP A 624 -8.05 26.61 23.79
N LEU A 625 -8.52 26.04 24.91
CA LEU A 625 -9.46 24.91 24.89
C LEU A 625 -10.73 25.24 24.08
N LYS A 626 -11.31 26.43 24.25
CA LYS A 626 -12.47 26.88 23.47
C LYS A 626 -12.16 27.14 21.99
N ALA A 627 -10.89 27.36 21.64
CA ALA A 627 -10.46 27.42 20.24
C ALA A 627 -10.35 26.01 19.64
N PHE A 628 -9.82 25.04 20.39
CA PHE A 628 -9.79 23.63 20.00
C PHE A 628 -11.20 23.04 19.82
N ASP A 629 -12.15 23.30 20.74
CA ASP A 629 -13.54 22.84 20.63
C ASP A 629 -14.18 23.29 19.29
N ARG A 630 -13.96 24.56 18.91
CA ARG A 630 -14.46 25.13 17.64
C ARG A 630 -13.78 24.51 16.42
N GLN A 631 -12.50 24.17 16.53
CA GLN A 631 -11.77 23.50 15.46
C GLN A 631 -12.24 22.05 15.30
N GLU A 632 -12.48 21.32 16.40
CA GLU A 632 -13.02 19.96 16.37
C GLU A 632 -14.42 19.93 15.72
N GLU A 633 -15.29 20.88 16.05
CA GLU A 633 -16.63 20.96 15.46
C GLU A 633 -16.60 21.29 13.96
N SER A 634 -15.68 22.18 13.54
CA SER A 634 -15.41 22.43 12.11
C SER A 634 -14.95 21.15 11.39
N VAL A 635 -14.07 20.37 12.01
CA VAL A 635 -13.57 19.09 11.49
C VAL A 635 -14.66 18.02 11.45
N LYS A 636 -15.55 17.93 12.46
CA LYS A 636 -16.74 17.04 12.45
C LYS A 636 -17.67 17.37 11.29
N VAL A 637 -17.99 18.66 11.09
CA VAL A 637 -18.83 19.10 9.95
C VAL A 637 -18.16 18.75 8.62
N SER A 638 -16.85 18.96 8.47
CA SER A 638 -16.09 18.59 7.27
C SER A 638 -16.13 17.07 7.00
N ASN A 639 -15.82 16.26 8.02
CA ASN A 639 -15.89 14.80 7.96
C ASN A 639 -17.30 14.28 7.63
N SER A 640 -18.36 14.97 8.08
CA SER A 640 -19.75 14.60 7.76
C SER A 640 -20.09 14.79 6.28
N ARG A 641 -19.43 15.73 5.58
CA ARG A 641 -19.55 15.92 4.12
C ARG A 641 -18.77 14.86 3.37
N ILE A 642 -17.50 14.65 3.75
CA ILE A 642 -16.61 13.64 3.15
C ILE A 642 -17.24 12.23 3.21
N ARG A 643 -17.91 11.87 4.32
CA ARG A 643 -18.66 10.59 4.41
C ARG A 643 -19.77 10.48 3.38
N LYS A 644 -20.60 11.52 3.21
CA LYS A 644 -21.66 11.54 2.19
C LYS A 644 -21.11 11.50 0.76
N ASP A 645 -19.98 12.15 0.52
CA ASP A 645 -19.30 12.12 -0.78
C ASP A 645 -18.74 10.72 -1.08
N LEU A 646 -18.25 10.00 -0.07
CA LEU A 646 -17.86 8.58 -0.19
C LEU A 646 -19.08 7.68 -0.44
N GLU A 647 -20.18 7.83 0.31
CA GLU A 647 -21.45 7.09 0.11
C GLU A 647 -22.07 7.35 -1.28
N ASN A 648 -21.85 8.55 -1.85
CA ASN A 648 -22.25 8.87 -3.23
C ASN A 648 -21.35 8.21 -4.26
N LEU A 649 -20.03 8.20 -4.03
CA LEU A 649 -19.06 7.61 -4.93
C LEU A 649 -19.13 6.08 -4.95
N GLU A 650 -19.37 5.45 -3.80
CA GLU A 650 -19.54 4.01 -3.65
C GLU A 650 -20.75 3.51 -4.45
N ARG A 651 -21.93 4.15 -4.31
CA ARG A 651 -23.12 3.86 -5.12
C ARG A 651 -22.91 4.08 -6.63
N HIS A 652 -22.07 5.03 -7.03
CA HIS A 652 -21.73 5.24 -8.44
C HIS A 652 -20.81 4.11 -8.96
N ILE A 653 -19.85 3.67 -8.14
CA ILE A 653 -18.94 2.55 -8.42
C ILE A 653 -19.71 1.21 -8.50
N GLU A 654 -20.75 1.02 -7.68
CA GLU A 654 -21.67 -0.12 -7.76
C GLU A 654 -22.44 -0.12 -9.08
N SER A 655 -23.09 1.00 -9.44
CA SER A 655 -23.86 1.11 -10.68
C SER A 655 -23.01 0.92 -11.96
N GLU A 656 -21.76 1.39 -11.97
CA GLU A 656 -20.83 1.11 -13.08
C GLU A 656 -20.38 -0.36 -13.10
N GLN A 657 -20.20 -1.02 -11.94
CA GLN A 657 -19.90 -2.46 -11.90
C GLN A 657 -21.08 -3.31 -12.39
N GLU A 658 -22.33 -2.96 -12.08
CA GLU A 658 -23.52 -3.63 -12.63
C GLU A 658 -23.56 -3.56 -14.16
N LYS A 659 -23.26 -2.39 -14.75
CA LYS A 659 -23.15 -2.22 -16.21
C LYS A 659 -22.07 -3.13 -16.79
N ILE A 660 -20.86 -3.10 -16.21
CA ILE A 660 -19.73 -3.95 -16.65
C ILE A 660 -20.09 -5.44 -16.58
N VAL A 661 -20.79 -5.90 -15.54
CA VAL A 661 -21.26 -7.29 -15.42
C VAL A 661 -22.33 -7.62 -16.47
N LYS A 662 -23.28 -6.71 -16.71
CA LYS A 662 -24.34 -6.86 -17.71
C LYS A 662 -23.79 -6.94 -19.14
N ASP A 663 -22.83 -6.09 -19.47
CA ASP A 663 -22.19 -6.06 -20.79
C ASP A 663 -21.20 -7.22 -20.96
N ARG A 664 -20.52 -7.66 -19.88
CA ARG A 664 -19.77 -8.92 -19.91
C ARG A 664 -20.67 -10.13 -20.13
N ARG A 665 -21.86 -10.20 -19.53
CA ARG A 665 -22.85 -11.28 -19.80
C ARG A 665 -23.33 -11.24 -21.26
N ARG A 666 -23.56 -10.05 -21.84
CA ARG A 666 -23.86 -9.87 -23.27
C ARG A 666 -22.74 -10.41 -24.16
N ASN A 667 -21.49 -9.98 -23.90
CA ASN A 667 -20.33 -10.41 -24.70
C ASN A 667 -20.09 -11.92 -24.60
N THR A 668 -20.30 -12.56 -23.45
CA THR A 668 -20.21 -14.02 -23.33
C THR A 668 -21.27 -14.72 -24.19
N MET A 669 -22.51 -14.21 -24.25
CA MET A 669 -23.54 -14.77 -25.13
C MET A 669 -23.19 -14.57 -26.62
N LEU A 670 -22.67 -13.40 -27.00
CA LEU A 670 -22.21 -13.13 -28.36
C LEU A 670 -21.07 -14.08 -28.79
N VAL A 671 -20.06 -14.30 -27.94
CA VAL A 671 -18.98 -15.26 -28.20
C VAL A 671 -19.51 -16.70 -28.29
N THR A 672 -20.48 -17.07 -27.44
CA THR A 672 -21.11 -18.40 -27.49
C THR A 672 -21.87 -18.62 -28.80
N ASN A 673 -22.62 -17.61 -29.25
CA ASN A 673 -23.33 -17.63 -30.52
C ASN A 673 -22.35 -17.64 -31.71
N PHE A 674 -21.28 -16.85 -31.66
CA PHE A 674 -20.24 -16.83 -32.70
C PHE A 674 -19.60 -18.21 -32.88
N ASN A 675 -19.17 -18.84 -31.78
CA ASN A 675 -18.57 -20.18 -31.82
C ASN A 675 -19.55 -21.22 -32.42
N LYS A 676 -20.82 -21.19 -32.00
CA LYS A 676 -21.85 -22.08 -32.56
C LYS A 676 -22.09 -21.82 -34.05
N THR A 677 -22.08 -20.57 -34.50
CA THR A 677 -22.18 -20.22 -35.92
C THR A 677 -20.96 -20.69 -36.71
N GLN A 678 -19.74 -20.64 -36.14
CA GLN A 678 -18.56 -21.24 -36.76
C GLN A 678 -18.67 -22.76 -36.88
N GLU A 679 -19.16 -23.47 -35.84
CA GLU A 679 -19.42 -24.91 -35.93
C GLU A 679 -20.46 -25.24 -37.03
N GLU A 680 -21.56 -24.48 -37.11
CA GLU A 680 -22.56 -24.63 -38.18
C GLU A 680 -22.03 -24.29 -39.58
N LEU A 681 -21.07 -23.36 -39.70
CA LEU A 681 -20.43 -23.02 -40.98
C LEU A 681 -19.46 -24.12 -41.43
N VAL A 682 -18.59 -24.62 -40.53
CA VAL A 682 -17.64 -25.70 -40.84
C VAL A 682 -18.37 -26.98 -41.29
N ILE A 683 -19.53 -27.29 -40.69
CA ILE A 683 -20.39 -28.39 -41.15
C ILE A 683 -20.85 -28.13 -42.59
N LYS A 684 -21.46 -26.97 -42.86
CA LYS A 684 -21.96 -26.57 -44.20
C LYS A 684 -20.86 -26.38 -45.25
N GLU A 685 -19.61 -26.26 -44.85
CA GLU A 685 -18.44 -26.19 -45.73
C GLU A 685 -17.96 -27.61 -46.09
N SER A 686 -17.91 -28.53 -45.11
CA SER A 686 -17.67 -29.96 -45.37
C SER A 686 -18.75 -30.62 -46.26
N GLU A 687 -19.99 -30.16 -46.16
CA GLU A 687 -21.10 -30.54 -47.05
C GLU A 687 -20.98 -29.95 -48.46
N ARG A 688 -20.23 -28.86 -48.66
CA ARG A 688 -19.98 -28.25 -49.98
C ARG A 688 -18.74 -28.81 -50.67
N ASP A 689 -17.67 -29.07 -49.93
CA ASP A 689 -16.44 -29.66 -50.47
C ASP A 689 -16.64 -31.08 -51.02
N THR A 690 -17.60 -31.83 -50.48
CA THR A 690 -18.01 -33.13 -51.04
C THR A 690 -18.76 -33.03 -52.38
N GLY A 691 -19.12 -31.83 -52.84
CA GLY A 691 -19.85 -31.59 -54.09
C GLY A 691 -19.10 -30.85 -55.21
N ALA A 692 -17.91 -30.28 -54.96
CA ALA A 692 -17.36 -29.19 -55.77
C ALA A 692 -16.02 -29.44 -56.50
N GLN A 693 -15.84 -30.58 -57.18
CA GLN A 693 -14.71 -30.74 -58.12
C GLN A 693 -14.97 -30.03 -59.47
N GLY A 694 -14.53 -28.78 -59.64
CA GLY A 694 -14.61 -28.13 -60.96
C GLY A 694 -14.00 -26.73 -61.12
N ARG A 695 -12.93 -26.66 -61.94
CA ARG A 695 -12.42 -25.48 -62.69
C ARG A 695 -11.85 -24.26 -61.90
N ARG A 696 -10.53 -24.08 -62.04
CA ARG A 696 -9.88 -22.74 -62.09
C ARG A 696 -9.83 -22.25 -63.54
N GLN A 697 -9.71 -20.92 -63.74
CA GLN A 697 -8.79 -20.23 -64.69
C GLN A 697 -8.80 -18.70 -64.36
N PRO A 698 -7.78 -17.90 -64.72
CA PRO A 698 -7.53 -16.57 -64.10
C PRO A 698 -7.59 -15.36 -65.07
N HIS A 699 -7.65 -14.13 -64.53
CA HIS A 699 -7.48 -12.87 -65.29
C HIS A 699 -6.72 -11.77 -64.52
N THR A 700 -6.14 -10.80 -65.27
CA THR A 700 -5.20 -9.73 -64.86
C THR A 700 -5.07 -8.70 -66.00
N VAL A 701 -4.64 -7.43 -65.84
CA VAL A 701 -4.27 -6.65 -64.62
C VAL A 701 -5.38 -5.59 -64.37
N PRO A 702 -5.29 -4.22 -64.43
CA PRO A 702 -4.21 -3.20 -64.48
C PRO A 702 -4.08 -2.42 -63.14
N SER A 703 -3.57 -1.18 -63.17
CA SER A 703 -3.64 -0.22 -62.04
C SER A 703 -3.71 1.24 -62.53
N GLU A 704 -4.56 2.07 -61.94
CA GLU A 704 -4.47 3.54 -62.00
C GLU A 704 -5.20 4.13 -60.77
N GLY A 705 -4.87 5.36 -60.35
CA GLY A 705 -5.39 5.90 -59.08
C GLY A 705 -5.38 7.43 -58.95
N PRO A 706 -6.52 8.03 -58.59
CA PRO A 706 -6.65 9.33 -57.92
C PRO A 706 -7.20 9.15 -56.48
N SER A 707 -7.30 10.14 -55.59
CA SER A 707 -6.67 11.47 -55.48
C SER A 707 -6.86 11.98 -54.04
N THR A 708 -5.83 12.65 -53.49
CA THR A 708 -5.95 13.72 -52.48
C THR A 708 -7.05 13.57 -51.40
N TYR A 709 -6.81 12.74 -50.38
CA TYR A 709 -7.58 12.83 -49.15
C TYR A 709 -7.41 14.22 -48.51
N HIS A 710 -8.53 14.86 -48.19
CA HIS A 710 -8.54 16.06 -47.36
C HIS A 710 -8.06 15.73 -45.94
N VAL A 711 -7.61 16.76 -45.21
CA VAL A 711 -7.26 16.63 -43.79
C VAL A 711 -8.43 17.18 -42.97
N PRO A 712 -9.14 16.35 -42.19
CA PRO A 712 -10.17 16.80 -41.25
C PRO A 712 -9.63 17.88 -40.31
N PHE A 713 -10.49 18.82 -39.89
CA PHE A 713 -10.07 19.95 -39.06
C PHE A 713 -9.81 19.52 -37.60
N VAL A 714 -8.63 18.95 -37.35
CA VAL A 714 -8.22 18.51 -35.99
C VAL A 714 -8.19 19.72 -35.04
N PRO A 715 -9.04 19.78 -34.00
CA PRO A 715 -9.03 20.89 -33.06
C PRO A 715 -7.75 20.87 -32.22
N SER A 716 -6.85 21.82 -32.49
CA SER A 716 -5.66 22.01 -31.66
C SER A 716 -6.03 22.40 -30.23
N LEU A 717 -5.16 22.08 -29.27
CA LEU A 717 -5.27 22.59 -27.89
C LEU A 717 -5.48 24.12 -27.87
N PRO A 718 -6.13 24.69 -26.84
CA PRO A 718 -6.31 26.14 -26.70
C PRO A 718 -4.99 26.93 -26.73
N THR A 719 -4.58 27.38 -27.92
CA THR A 719 -3.35 28.15 -28.14
C THR A 719 -3.70 29.53 -28.70
N THR A 720 -3.37 30.56 -27.91
CA THR A 720 -3.32 31.95 -28.36
C THR A 720 -1.86 32.41 -28.32
N ASP A 721 -1.48 33.32 -29.23
CA ASP A 721 -0.16 33.96 -29.22
C ASP A 721 -0.01 34.98 -28.08
N ASP A 722 -1.10 35.32 -27.38
CA ASP A 722 -1.11 36.18 -26.20
C ASP A 722 -0.79 35.38 -24.91
N PRO A 723 0.39 35.60 -24.27
CA PRO A 723 0.79 34.83 -23.10
C PRO A 723 -0.04 35.11 -21.83
N GLU A 724 -0.78 36.21 -21.75
CA GLU A 724 -1.61 36.56 -20.60
C GLU A 724 -2.99 35.90 -20.71
N LEU A 725 -3.60 35.86 -21.90
CA LEU A 725 -4.82 35.06 -22.14
C LEU A 725 -4.56 33.57 -21.96
N ALA A 726 -3.43 33.04 -22.43
CA ALA A 726 -3.05 31.64 -22.26
C ALA A 726 -2.90 31.20 -20.79
N GLN A 727 -2.72 32.14 -19.86
CA GLN A 727 -2.65 31.90 -18.42
C GLN A 727 -3.96 32.22 -17.68
N ASN A 728 -4.99 32.70 -18.36
CA ASN A 728 -6.27 33.09 -17.76
C ASN A 728 -7.22 31.87 -17.67
N PRO A 729 -7.55 31.35 -16.46
CA PRO A 729 -8.35 30.13 -16.33
C PRO A 729 -9.76 30.27 -16.90
N LYS A 730 -10.33 31.48 -16.91
CA LYS A 730 -11.66 31.72 -17.48
C LYS A 730 -11.65 31.64 -19.01
N TRP A 731 -10.61 32.15 -19.66
CA TRP A 731 -10.49 32.07 -21.11
C TRP A 731 -10.24 30.62 -21.56
N VAL A 732 -9.29 29.93 -20.92
CA VAL A 732 -9.00 28.52 -21.23
C VAL A 732 -10.20 27.62 -20.99
N LEU A 733 -10.97 27.83 -19.90
CA LEU A 733 -12.23 27.12 -19.65
C LEU A 733 -13.23 27.31 -20.81
N GLU A 734 -13.40 28.54 -21.30
CA GLU A 734 -14.33 28.83 -22.38
C GLU A 734 -13.90 28.17 -23.70
N GLN A 735 -12.59 28.07 -23.96
CA GLN A 735 -12.07 27.33 -25.12
C GLN A 735 -12.35 25.82 -25.02
N TRP A 736 -12.18 25.19 -23.85
CA TRP A 736 -12.57 23.78 -23.67
C TRP A 736 -14.08 23.56 -23.83
N LYS A 737 -14.92 24.51 -23.39
CA LYS A 737 -16.37 24.49 -23.63
C LYS A 737 -16.73 24.66 -25.10
N GLN A 738 -16.02 25.51 -25.82
CA GLN A 738 -16.19 25.68 -27.27
C GLN A 738 -15.83 24.37 -28.00
N MET A 739 -14.66 23.78 -27.74
CA MET A 739 -14.26 22.48 -28.32
C MET A 739 -15.28 21.36 -28.05
N ARG A 740 -15.95 21.37 -26.89
CA ARG A 740 -17.04 20.45 -26.56
C ARG A 740 -18.27 20.66 -27.45
N ALA A 741 -18.68 21.93 -27.60
CA ALA A 741 -19.86 22.33 -28.35
C ALA A 741 -19.65 22.34 -29.88
N ASP A 742 -18.40 22.33 -30.34
CA ASP A 742 -18.02 22.14 -31.74
C ASP A 742 -18.08 20.65 -32.10
N PHE A 743 -17.52 19.76 -31.26
CA PHE A 743 -17.60 18.31 -31.46
C PHE A 743 -19.05 17.79 -31.46
N GLU A 744 -19.92 18.33 -30.60
CA GLU A 744 -21.37 18.03 -30.60
C GLU A 744 -22.13 18.54 -31.85
N LYS A 745 -21.44 19.23 -32.78
CA LYS A 745 -21.99 19.78 -34.04
C LYS A 745 -21.15 19.45 -35.26
N ASP A 746 -20.16 18.57 -35.12
CA ASP A 746 -19.26 18.24 -36.22
C ASP A 746 -19.98 17.37 -37.25
N GLU A 747 -20.32 17.97 -38.39
CA GLU A 747 -20.96 17.30 -39.51
C GLU A 747 -20.06 16.18 -40.08
N GLU A 748 -18.72 16.31 -40.03
CA GLU A 748 -17.78 15.29 -40.52
C GLU A 748 -17.84 14.04 -39.63
N VAL A 749 -17.82 14.19 -38.31
CA VAL A 749 -17.95 13.08 -37.33
C VAL A 749 -19.34 12.42 -37.42
N GLN A 750 -20.39 13.20 -37.63
CA GLN A 750 -21.75 12.67 -37.77
C GLN A 750 -21.93 11.94 -39.12
N ASN A 751 -21.34 12.45 -40.21
CA ASN A 751 -21.33 11.80 -41.52
C ASN A 751 -20.49 10.50 -41.52
N GLU A 752 -19.31 10.48 -40.89
CA GLU A 752 -18.52 9.25 -40.71
C GLU A 752 -19.32 8.21 -39.93
N LYS A 753 -20.04 8.59 -38.87
CA LYS A 753 -20.91 7.67 -38.15
C LYS A 753 -22.06 7.13 -39.02
N GLU A 754 -22.76 8.02 -39.73
CA GLU A 754 -23.89 7.64 -40.59
C GLU A 754 -23.43 6.75 -41.76
N MET A 755 -22.21 6.93 -42.27
CA MET A 755 -21.59 6.05 -43.26
C MET A 755 -21.47 4.61 -42.76
N ILE A 756 -21.00 4.38 -41.53
CA ILE A 756 -20.93 3.03 -40.95
C ILE A 756 -22.34 2.45 -40.75
N GLU A 757 -23.28 3.24 -40.21
CA GLU A 757 -24.65 2.78 -39.93
C GLU A 757 -25.40 2.41 -41.23
N ASN A 758 -25.24 3.20 -42.30
CA ASN A 758 -25.76 2.90 -43.63
C ASN A 758 -25.07 1.66 -44.24
N PHE A 759 -23.75 1.53 -44.10
CA PHE A 759 -23.03 0.37 -44.61
C PHE A 759 -23.48 -0.94 -43.93
N ILE A 760 -23.65 -0.93 -42.60
CA ILE A 760 -24.22 -2.05 -41.83
C ILE A 760 -25.63 -2.39 -42.33
N ALA A 761 -26.43 -1.40 -42.76
CA ALA A 761 -27.80 -1.63 -43.23
C ALA A 761 -27.88 -2.29 -44.62
N ILE A 762 -26.92 -2.03 -45.51
CA ILE A 762 -26.91 -2.57 -46.89
C ILE A 762 -26.09 -3.85 -47.07
N VAL A 763 -25.10 -4.11 -46.21
CA VAL A 763 -24.17 -5.23 -46.42
C VAL A 763 -24.77 -6.59 -46.03
N GLU A 764 -24.83 -7.50 -47.02
CA GLU A 764 -25.25 -8.90 -46.83
C GLU A 764 -24.10 -9.83 -46.45
N ASP A 765 -22.85 -9.53 -46.82
CA ASP A 765 -21.70 -10.35 -46.41
C ASP A 765 -21.45 -10.27 -44.91
N LEU A 766 -21.33 -11.43 -44.28
CA LEU A 766 -21.20 -11.56 -42.83
C LEU A 766 -19.84 -11.07 -42.31
N GLY A 767 -18.78 -11.13 -43.12
CA GLY A 767 -17.44 -10.65 -42.75
C GLY A 767 -17.37 -9.12 -42.79
N ALA A 768 -17.78 -8.51 -43.90
CA ALA A 768 -17.86 -7.06 -44.05
C ALA A 768 -18.86 -6.43 -43.05
N LYS A 769 -19.97 -7.10 -42.73
CA LYS A 769 -20.89 -6.67 -41.67
C LYS A 769 -20.22 -6.67 -40.29
N GLN A 770 -19.50 -7.73 -39.94
CA GLN A 770 -18.78 -7.81 -38.65
C GLN A 770 -17.65 -6.77 -38.54
N LEU A 771 -16.96 -6.47 -39.65
CA LEU A 771 -15.98 -5.38 -39.72
C LEU A 771 -16.64 -4.02 -39.45
N ALA A 772 -17.79 -3.74 -40.06
CA ALA A 772 -18.50 -2.49 -39.87
C ALA A 772 -19.15 -2.35 -38.48
N GLU A 773 -19.73 -3.42 -37.92
CA GLU A 773 -20.21 -3.44 -36.54
C GLU A 773 -19.07 -3.23 -35.52
N TYR A 774 -17.87 -3.74 -35.82
CA TYR A 774 -16.66 -3.45 -35.05
C TYR A 774 -16.21 -1.99 -35.20
N GLU A 775 -16.22 -1.44 -36.41
CA GLU A 775 -15.84 -0.05 -36.66
C GLU A 775 -16.79 0.93 -35.95
N LEU A 776 -18.11 0.70 -35.99
CA LEU A 776 -19.09 1.54 -35.27
C LEU A 776 -18.82 1.54 -33.76
N PHE A 777 -18.52 0.38 -33.19
CA PHE A 777 -18.15 0.25 -31.78
C PHE A 777 -16.82 0.95 -31.45
N HIS A 778 -15.82 0.83 -32.33
CA HIS A 778 -14.53 1.50 -32.20
C HIS A 778 -14.67 3.02 -32.29
N PHE A 779 -15.37 3.52 -33.31
CA PHE A 779 -15.64 4.93 -33.55
C PHE A 779 -16.37 5.57 -32.37
N GLU A 780 -17.51 5.02 -31.94
CA GLU A 780 -18.19 5.50 -30.74
C GLU A 780 -17.30 5.42 -29.48
N GLY A 781 -16.47 4.40 -29.36
CA GLY A 781 -15.49 4.27 -28.29
C GLY A 781 -14.50 5.43 -28.25
N THR A 782 -13.92 5.80 -29.40
CA THR A 782 -12.99 6.93 -29.49
C THR A 782 -13.67 8.28 -29.24
N SER A 783 -14.88 8.50 -29.79
CA SER A 783 -15.69 9.72 -29.55
C SER A 783 -16.01 9.92 -28.08
N ARG A 784 -16.37 8.84 -27.35
CA ARG A 784 -16.61 8.89 -25.90
C ARG A 784 -15.32 9.20 -25.11
N ILE A 785 -14.16 8.71 -25.54
CA ILE A 785 -12.86 9.01 -24.91
C ILE A 785 -12.46 10.48 -25.14
N TYR A 786 -12.66 10.99 -26.37
CA TYR A 786 -12.38 12.37 -26.75
C TYR A 786 -13.19 13.37 -25.91
N LEU A 787 -14.52 13.21 -25.88
CA LEU A 787 -15.40 14.03 -25.03
C LEU A 787 -15.06 13.92 -23.54
N LYS A 788 -14.73 12.72 -23.04
CA LYS A 788 -14.35 12.53 -21.63
C LYS A 788 -13.07 13.28 -21.25
N HIS A 789 -12.09 13.40 -22.13
CA HIS A 789 -10.88 14.21 -21.87
C HIS A 789 -11.22 15.70 -21.78
N ILE A 790 -12.12 16.20 -22.64
CA ILE A 790 -12.63 17.57 -22.59
C ILE A 790 -13.39 17.82 -21.28
N ASP A 791 -14.38 16.98 -20.95
CA ASP A 791 -15.19 17.09 -19.73
C ASP A 791 -14.33 17.05 -18.45
N MET A 792 -13.31 16.20 -18.39
CA MET A 792 -12.40 16.14 -17.24
C MET A 792 -11.53 17.40 -17.10
N ASN A 793 -11.11 18.01 -18.20
CA ASN A 793 -10.36 19.28 -18.17
C ASN A 793 -11.27 20.46 -17.77
N ILE A 794 -12.49 20.56 -18.32
CA ILE A 794 -13.51 21.53 -17.90
C ILE A 794 -13.74 21.42 -16.38
N LEU A 795 -14.05 20.21 -15.90
CA LEU A 795 -14.35 19.96 -14.49
C LEU A 795 -13.18 20.27 -13.56
N LYS A 796 -11.93 20.06 -14.00
CA LYS A 796 -10.74 20.46 -13.23
C LYS A 796 -10.68 21.98 -13.11
N ILE A 797 -10.71 22.71 -14.23
CA ILE A 797 -10.57 24.16 -14.24
C ILE A 797 -11.72 24.83 -13.45
N GLU A 798 -12.96 24.34 -13.57
CA GLU A 798 -14.10 24.86 -12.79
C GLU A 798 -13.96 24.64 -11.28
N LYS A 799 -13.38 23.50 -10.85
CA LYS A 799 -13.24 23.18 -9.42
C LYS A 799 -11.99 23.75 -8.76
N THR A 800 -10.91 23.97 -9.49
CA THR A 800 -9.61 24.37 -8.92
C THR A 800 -9.13 25.75 -9.37
N GLY A 801 -9.61 26.26 -10.51
CA GLY A 801 -9.04 27.43 -11.18
C GLY A 801 -7.60 27.22 -11.71
N ASP A 802 -7.10 25.98 -11.68
CA ASP A 802 -5.72 25.65 -12.03
C ASP A 802 -5.60 25.10 -13.46
N LEU A 803 -4.55 25.54 -14.15
CA LEU A 803 -4.19 25.15 -15.51
C LEU A 803 -2.97 24.22 -15.57
N SER A 804 -2.32 23.92 -14.43
CA SER A 804 -1.33 22.86 -14.34
C SER A 804 -1.94 21.50 -14.68
N ASP A 805 -1.13 20.53 -15.11
CA ASP A 805 -1.46 19.11 -15.25
C ASP A 805 -2.87 18.82 -15.83
N LEU A 806 -3.25 19.53 -16.89
CA LEU A 806 -4.42 19.19 -17.71
C LEU A 806 -4.13 17.93 -18.53
N LEU A 807 -5.16 17.12 -18.79
CA LEU A 807 -5.01 15.94 -19.64
C LEU A 807 -4.71 16.39 -21.08
N PRO A 808 -3.80 15.70 -21.79
CA PRO A 808 -3.67 15.89 -23.23
C PRO A 808 -4.99 15.50 -23.90
N LEU A 809 -5.38 16.25 -24.94
CA LEU A 809 -6.51 15.91 -25.78
C LEU A 809 -6.29 14.49 -26.36
N ALA A 810 -7.36 13.68 -26.39
CA ALA A 810 -7.29 12.39 -27.06
C ALA A 810 -7.12 12.58 -28.58
N LYS A 811 -6.84 11.50 -29.32
CA LYS A 811 -6.97 11.54 -30.78
C LYS A 811 -8.41 11.89 -31.15
N TYR A 812 -8.58 12.62 -32.25
CA TYR A 812 -9.88 12.76 -32.89
C TYR A 812 -10.38 11.37 -33.35
N PRO A 813 -11.69 11.10 -33.31
CA PRO A 813 -12.28 9.97 -34.03
C PRO A 813 -11.96 10.04 -35.52
N CYS A 814 -11.83 8.87 -36.14
CA CYS A 814 -11.70 8.67 -37.58
C CYS A 814 -11.92 7.19 -37.89
N LEU A 815 -12.41 6.89 -39.08
CA LEU A 815 -12.63 5.50 -39.54
C LEU A 815 -11.30 4.78 -39.85
N SER A 816 -11.23 3.48 -39.61
CA SER A 816 -10.07 2.65 -39.98
C SER A 816 -9.87 2.54 -41.50
N MET A 817 -8.61 2.36 -41.92
CA MET A 817 -8.27 2.12 -43.33
C MET A 817 -8.90 0.81 -43.84
N GLU A 818 -9.00 -0.18 -42.95
CA GLU A 818 -9.65 -1.46 -43.18
C GLU A 818 -11.15 -1.28 -43.48
N PHE A 819 -11.86 -0.41 -42.75
CA PHE A 819 -13.25 -0.05 -43.06
C PHE A 819 -13.36 0.67 -44.42
N TRP A 820 -12.54 1.68 -44.69
CA TRP A 820 -12.54 2.38 -46.00
C TRP A 820 -12.33 1.41 -47.16
N ILE A 821 -11.39 0.46 -47.04
CA ILE A 821 -11.13 -0.56 -48.07
C ILE A 821 -12.32 -1.49 -48.32
N GLU A 822 -13.12 -1.82 -47.30
CA GLU A 822 -14.30 -2.68 -47.47
C GLU A 822 -15.54 -1.88 -47.95
N HIS A 823 -15.68 -0.64 -47.47
CA HIS A 823 -16.66 0.33 -47.93
C HIS A 823 -16.52 0.58 -49.43
N ASP A 824 -15.32 0.92 -49.89
CA ASP A 824 -15.08 1.34 -51.27
C ASP A 824 -15.18 0.19 -52.28
N LYS A 825 -15.00 -1.08 -51.86
CA LYS A 825 -15.31 -2.25 -52.70
C LYS A 825 -16.80 -2.37 -52.99
N LEU A 826 -17.65 -2.17 -51.98
CA LEU A 826 -19.09 -2.41 -52.06
C LEU A 826 -19.85 -1.18 -52.60
N MET A 827 -19.32 0.02 -52.37
CA MET A 827 -19.89 1.27 -52.89
C MET A 827 -19.29 1.70 -54.23
N GLY A 828 -18.12 1.17 -54.62
CA GLY A 828 -17.40 1.48 -55.85
C GLY A 828 -17.75 0.65 -57.09
N GLU A 829 -18.71 -0.28 -57.02
CA GLU A 829 -19.21 -1.04 -58.18
C GLU A 829 -20.42 -0.38 -58.90
N ASN A 830 -20.55 0.96 -58.83
CA ASN A 830 -21.52 1.77 -59.60
C ASN A 830 -20.85 2.73 -60.59
#